data_AF-A0A1B2ZAU9-F1
#
_entry.id   AF-A0A1B2ZAU9-F1
#
_cell.length_a   1.000
_cell.length_b   1.000
_cell.length_c   1.000
_cell.angle_alpha   90.00
_cell.angle_beta   90.00
_cell.angle_gamma   90.00
#
_symmetry.space_group_name_H-M   'P 1'
#
loop_
_entity.id
_entity.type
_entity.pdbx_description
1 polymer ?
#
loop_
_entity_poly.entity_id
_entity_poly.type
_entity_poly.pdbx_seq_one_letter_code
_entity_poly.pdbx_strand_id
1 'polypeptide(L)'
;MLKSKIFILFWVGILFLGAFSCSDSKKKFTLLSPRKTGIKFKNILKETKDFNVLTYGYLYNGGGIAIGDVNNDGLEDIYFTGNMVASRLYINQGNLNFKEVAEEAGVDAPGLWNTGTTMVDINGDGWLDIFVCRSAAANPILRKNLFFINNGDMTFTESAGLLGINDTGYTTQVLFFDYDRDNDLDLYVLNHSVQEYAGFSKVLSTLKNKSNKNYGDRLYENVGGIFLDKTEKAKIKTNVLGFGLGIASSDFNNDNWPDLYISNDYNEQDYLYINNQDGTFSDKLDEYITHTSMFSMGSDVADINNDGFTDIFTLDMLPEGNARQKMVFGPDNYDKYQRLVKSGFYNQTMRNMLHLNQEGAFFTETGQLAGVSNTDWSWSSLFADFDNDGFKDLFITNGYKRDYTNMDFINYAVQQKINETQNKKEIAVVDLIEKMPPIQEINYMFKNLDGIHFKKMNESWGLDQKTISNGAVYSDLDNDGDLDIIVNNIDNPASIYRNNSNFDSGNSVQITLKDPQSQNKEAIGARVTLYSDSLLVQQVNQPVRGYQSSVSRRLFYGIGNREKIDSIEIIWPDGQKQISYDPVFSPFLSITKKITSEKNISLKIPGSLFNFTKLKASQKIVHKENEYVDFKEQRLLPYFLSTQGPRIAIGDSNGDGIEDIYLGGSMGTAGSLWIQNASGTFTKSAQKLFEQDKIKEDVDALFFDCDNDGDQDLYVVSGGTENESEENYQDRLYINVNGKFNLSDGLPRYFKSGSCVTASDIDNDGDLDLFVGTRQTPGRYPEVSPSQLLINNGSGGFRIANERIPNNNNLGNVTDALWEDINGDNQKDLVVVGEWMPITVLFQKNGTFIDSQNETLKNTTGLWNRIVRGDFNQDGRIDFALGNYGMNSQLKPPLSLYYDDFDNNGSIDPILCVLESGKEYPFLSKDDIQSQLVSLKSKYESYSSFADQTIQDVFDQKTLQKANKLNAKLLKSSVLLNISNNIFEIKPLPDLAQISPVFGIIASDFDQDGNLDIITGGNLFGTRVKLGRLDASKGEFFKGNGNGLFQSIPYSKSGLKSEGEIRDIVVINIGGKPHLIFAKNNAPIDVYELK
;
A
#
# COMPACT_ATOMS: atom_id res chain seq x y z
N MET A 1 -13.69 77.25 -0.89
CA MET A 1 -14.39 75.96 -0.66
C MET A 1 -14.48 75.04 -1.89
N LEU A 2 -13.75 75.27 -2.99
CA LEU A 2 -13.68 74.31 -4.12
C LEU A 2 -12.36 73.50 -4.19
N LYS A 3 -11.26 73.98 -3.57
CA LYS A 3 -9.96 73.27 -3.60
C LYS A 3 -9.82 72.13 -2.56
N SER A 4 -10.65 72.12 -1.51
CA SER A 4 -10.60 71.08 -0.47
C SER A 4 -11.46 69.85 -0.80
N LYS A 5 -12.49 69.97 -1.66
CA LYS A 5 -13.31 68.82 -2.09
C LYS A 5 -12.65 67.97 -3.18
N ILE A 6 -11.77 68.56 -4.00
CA ILE A 6 -11.03 67.84 -5.05
C ILE A 6 -9.90 66.99 -4.46
N PHE A 7 -9.26 67.43 -3.36
CA PHE A 7 -8.19 66.68 -2.70
C PHE A 7 -8.69 65.43 -1.94
N ILE A 8 -9.93 65.46 -1.42
CA ILE A 8 -10.53 64.31 -0.73
C ILE A 8 -11.08 63.28 -1.74
N LEU A 9 -11.61 63.71 -2.89
CA LEU A 9 -12.01 62.79 -3.97
C LEU A 9 -10.83 62.11 -4.67
N PHE A 10 -9.66 62.77 -4.75
CA PHE A 10 -8.45 62.15 -5.31
C PHE A 10 -7.83 61.10 -4.37
N TRP A 11 -7.91 61.30 -3.05
CA TRP A 11 -7.43 60.30 -2.08
C TRP A 11 -8.40 59.14 -1.85
N VAL A 12 -9.72 59.34 -1.93
CA VAL A 12 -10.69 58.23 -1.91
C VAL A 12 -10.65 57.42 -3.21
N GLY A 13 -10.33 58.04 -4.35
CA GLY A 13 -10.06 57.34 -5.61
C GLY A 13 -8.77 56.51 -5.59
N ILE A 14 -7.71 57.00 -4.94
CA ILE A 14 -6.43 56.26 -4.80
C ILE A 14 -6.51 55.17 -3.71
N LEU A 15 -7.34 55.33 -2.66
CA LEU A 15 -7.65 54.25 -1.71
C LEU A 15 -8.59 53.18 -2.28
N PHE A 16 -9.42 53.49 -3.28
CA PHE A 16 -10.20 52.49 -4.02
C PHE A 16 -9.43 51.81 -5.16
N LEU A 17 -8.40 52.46 -5.72
CA LEU A 17 -7.49 51.87 -6.70
C LEU A 17 -6.32 51.11 -6.06
N GLY A 18 -6.00 51.38 -4.79
CA GLY A 18 -5.01 50.64 -3.98
C GLY A 18 -5.55 49.37 -3.30
N ALA A 19 -6.86 49.10 -3.39
CA ALA A 19 -7.50 47.89 -2.84
C ALA A 19 -7.82 46.82 -3.90
N PHE A 20 -7.47 47.05 -5.18
CA PHE A 20 -7.62 46.08 -6.28
C PHE A 20 -6.29 45.67 -6.92
N SER A 21 -5.19 45.86 -6.19
CA SER A 21 -3.90 45.25 -6.51
C SER A 21 -3.52 44.28 -5.38
N CYS A 22 -4.45 43.40 -5.01
CA CYS A 22 -4.02 42.08 -4.58
C CYS A 22 -3.48 41.42 -5.85
N SER A 23 -2.17 41.20 -5.89
CA SER A 23 -1.60 40.20 -6.78
C SER A 23 -2.18 38.85 -6.38
N ASP A 24 -3.36 38.49 -6.90
CA ASP A 24 -3.75 37.10 -7.02
C ASP A 24 -2.68 36.49 -7.94
N SER A 25 -1.69 35.84 -7.34
CA SER A 25 -0.83 34.93 -8.08
C SER A 25 -1.77 33.95 -8.79
N LYS A 26 -1.84 34.00 -10.12
CA LYS A 26 -2.69 33.08 -10.90
C LYS A 26 -2.37 31.66 -10.44
N LYS A 27 -3.36 30.97 -9.87
CA LYS A 27 -3.24 29.56 -9.48
C LYS A 27 -2.99 28.72 -10.73
N LYS A 28 -2.42 27.52 -10.55
CA LYS A 28 -2.14 26.61 -11.67
C LYS A 28 -3.43 26.24 -12.42
N PHE A 29 -4.50 25.89 -11.72
CA PHE A 29 -5.81 25.64 -12.30
C PHE A 29 -6.80 26.77 -12.00
N THR A 30 -7.63 27.07 -13.00
CA THR A 30 -8.72 28.04 -12.91
C THR A 30 -10.03 27.36 -13.29
N LEU A 31 -10.98 27.28 -12.36
CA LEU A 31 -12.33 26.80 -12.68
C LEU A 31 -13.05 27.79 -13.60
N LEU A 32 -13.45 27.33 -14.79
CA LEU A 32 -14.16 28.14 -15.77
C LEU A 32 -15.69 28.11 -15.52
N SER A 33 -16.33 29.26 -15.71
CA SER A 33 -17.79 29.34 -15.59
C SER A 33 -18.51 28.67 -16.77
N PRO A 34 -19.70 28.07 -16.57
CA PRO A 34 -20.56 27.56 -17.65
C PRO A 34 -20.87 28.58 -18.75
N ARG A 35 -20.86 29.87 -18.42
CA ARG A 35 -21.07 30.95 -19.40
C ARG A 35 -19.87 31.11 -20.34
N LYS A 36 -18.65 30.88 -19.85
CA LYS A 36 -17.42 30.94 -20.64
C LYS A 36 -17.27 29.70 -21.51
N THR A 37 -17.51 28.52 -20.93
CA THR A 37 -17.34 27.25 -21.63
C THR A 37 -18.50 26.89 -22.54
N GLY A 38 -19.71 27.34 -22.26
CA GLY A 38 -20.91 26.86 -22.96
C GLY A 38 -21.43 25.52 -22.41
N ILE A 39 -20.67 24.85 -21.55
CA ILE A 39 -21.03 23.56 -20.93
C ILE A 39 -21.96 23.83 -19.75
N LYS A 40 -23.20 23.34 -19.86
CA LYS A 40 -24.28 23.51 -18.85
C LYS A 40 -24.77 22.18 -18.29
N PHE A 41 -24.13 21.07 -18.66
CA PHE A 41 -24.50 19.73 -18.25
C PHE A 41 -24.53 19.59 -16.72
N LYS A 42 -25.54 18.88 -16.22
CA LYS A 42 -25.73 18.54 -14.82
C LYS A 42 -26.26 17.11 -14.74
N ASN A 43 -25.57 16.24 -14.01
CA ASN A 43 -26.10 14.90 -13.74
C ASN A 43 -27.05 14.96 -12.55
N ILE A 44 -28.34 15.13 -12.83
CA ILE A 44 -29.37 15.33 -11.78
C ILE A 44 -29.93 13.99 -11.34
N LEU A 45 -29.86 13.71 -10.03
CA LEU A 45 -30.39 12.48 -9.44
C LEU A 45 -31.65 12.75 -8.61
N LYS A 46 -32.73 12.03 -8.92
CA LYS A 46 -34.01 12.14 -8.21
C LYS A 46 -34.32 10.85 -7.47
N GLU A 47 -34.37 10.96 -6.15
CA GLU A 47 -34.72 9.86 -5.25
C GLU A 47 -36.23 9.64 -5.25
N THR A 48 -36.65 8.38 -5.18
CA THR A 48 -38.06 8.01 -4.99
C THR A 48 -38.18 6.96 -3.88
N LYS A 49 -39.40 6.69 -3.44
CA LYS A 49 -39.65 5.64 -2.43
C LYS A 49 -39.13 4.27 -2.88
N ASP A 50 -39.25 3.96 -4.18
CA ASP A 50 -38.90 2.65 -4.74
C ASP A 50 -37.50 2.62 -5.39
N PHE A 51 -36.86 3.79 -5.53
CA PHE A 51 -35.52 3.91 -6.11
C PHE A 51 -34.70 4.94 -5.34
N ASN A 52 -33.88 4.44 -4.42
CA ASN A 52 -33.04 5.18 -3.47
C ASN A 52 -31.82 4.34 -3.07
N VAL A 53 -30.86 4.92 -2.34
CA VAL A 53 -29.61 4.23 -1.95
C VAL A 53 -29.80 2.94 -1.14
N LEU A 54 -30.90 2.82 -0.39
CA LEU A 54 -31.19 1.60 0.40
C LEU A 54 -31.73 0.45 -0.46
N THR A 55 -32.27 0.76 -1.64
CA THR A 55 -32.81 -0.23 -2.61
C THR A 55 -31.85 -0.50 -3.75
N TYR A 56 -30.99 0.46 -4.08
CA TYR A 56 -29.93 0.35 -5.08
C TYR A 56 -28.68 1.09 -4.57
N GLY A 57 -27.72 0.33 -4.04
CA GLY A 57 -26.51 0.87 -3.39
C GLY A 57 -25.65 1.78 -4.29
N TYR A 58 -25.74 1.61 -5.62
CA TYR A 58 -24.95 2.36 -6.60
C TYR A 58 -25.65 3.60 -7.16
N LEU A 59 -26.68 4.11 -6.47
CA LEU A 59 -27.45 5.27 -6.93
C LEU A 59 -26.58 6.53 -7.11
N TYR A 60 -25.51 6.72 -6.33
CA TYR A 60 -24.67 7.91 -6.43
C TYR A 60 -23.27 7.63 -7.01
N ASN A 61 -23.12 6.55 -7.78
CA ASN A 61 -21.89 6.24 -8.50
C ASN A 61 -21.64 7.21 -9.68
N GLY A 62 -22.62 8.04 -10.05
CA GLY A 62 -22.45 9.06 -11.08
C GLY A 62 -22.31 8.51 -12.50
N GLY A 63 -21.89 9.38 -13.42
CA GLY A 63 -21.67 9.07 -14.83
C GLY A 63 -20.26 9.48 -15.27
N GLY A 64 -19.79 8.87 -16.36
CA GLY A 64 -18.48 9.09 -16.97
C GLY A 64 -18.39 10.24 -17.97
N ILE A 65 -17.20 10.37 -18.56
CA ILE A 65 -16.84 11.34 -19.61
C ILE A 65 -15.97 10.63 -20.66
N ALA A 66 -16.18 10.90 -21.94
CA ALA A 66 -15.27 10.51 -23.01
C ALA A 66 -14.72 11.74 -23.74
N ILE A 67 -13.44 11.71 -24.08
CA ILE A 67 -12.74 12.76 -24.85
C ILE A 67 -12.23 12.20 -26.18
N GLY A 68 -12.39 12.99 -27.24
CA GLY A 68 -11.83 12.69 -28.55
C GLY A 68 -12.30 13.69 -29.61
N ASP A 69 -11.50 13.82 -30.67
CA ASP A 69 -11.83 14.67 -31.83
C ASP A 69 -12.82 13.91 -32.73
N VAL A 70 -14.13 14.09 -32.52
CA VAL A 70 -15.15 13.29 -33.24
C VAL A 70 -15.44 13.82 -34.64
N ASN A 71 -14.97 15.04 -34.94
CA ASN A 71 -15.23 15.73 -36.20
C ASN A 71 -13.95 15.94 -37.05
N ASN A 72 -12.80 15.48 -36.57
CA ASN A 72 -11.47 15.58 -37.18
C ASN A 72 -11.02 17.03 -37.46
N ASP A 73 -11.39 17.99 -36.61
CA ASP A 73 -11.01 19.40 -36.74
C ASP A 73 -9.73 19.80 -35.99
N GLY A 74 -9.14 18.86 -35.24
CA GLY A 74 -7.92 19.04 -34.45
C GLY A 74 -8.17 19.48 -33.01
N LEU A 75 -9.42 19.71 -32.60
CA LEU A 75 -9.82 20.03 -31.23
C LEU A 75 -10.53 18.82 -30.60
N GLU A 76 -10.25 18.53 -29.34
CA GLU A 76 -10.92 17.41 -28.67
C GLU A 76 -12.29 17.84 -28.14
N ASP A 77 -13.30 16.99 -28.41
CA ASP A 77 -14.68 17.15 -28.02
C ASP A 77 -15.00 16.36 -26.73
N ILE A 78 -16.11 16.69 -26.09
CA ILE A 78 -16.48 16.13 -24.78
C ILE A 78 -17.85 15.46 -24.83
N TYR A 79 -17.93 14.21 -24.41
CA TYR A 79 -19.19 13.49 -24.24
C TYR A 79 -19.44 13.12 -22.77
N PHE A 80 -20.56 13.57 -22.21
CA PHE A 80 -20.99 13.26 -20.83
C PHE A 80 -22.12 12.25 -20.83
N THR A 81 -22.06 11.26 -19.92
CA THR A 81 -23.22 10.42 -19.60
C THR A 81 -24.03 10.97 -18.43
N GLY A 82 -25.35 10.81 -18.51
CA GLY A 82 -26.30 11.14 -17.45
C GLY A 82 -27.02 9.90 -16.92
N ASN A 83 -27.14 9.79 -15.60
CA ASN A 83 -27.81 8.62 -14.99
C ASN A 83 -29.35 8.70 -15.02
N MET A 84 -29.91 9.91 -14.98
CA MET A 84 -31.37 10.12 -15.07
C MET A 84 -31.72 11.27 -16.02
N VAL A 85 -30.73 11.75 -16.76
CA VAL A 85 -30.83 12.81 -17.74
C VAL A 85 -30.20 12.31 -19.04
N ALA A 86 -30.56 12.92 -20.16
CA ALA A 86 -29.95 12.57 -21.45
C ALA A 86 -28.45 12.93 -21.46
N SER A 87 -27.66 12.12 -22.14
CA SER A 87 -26.23 12.33 -22.37
C SER A 87 -25.99 13.54 -23.28
N ARG A 88 -24.78 14.10 -23.28
CA ARG A 88 -24.49 15.35 -24.01
C ARG A 88 -23.14 15.28 -24.71
N LEU A 89 -23.13 15.60 -26.01
CA LEU A 89 -21.96 15.80 -26.85
C LEU A 89 -21.71 17.31 -27.00
N TYR A 90 -20.50 17.75 -26.69
CA TYR A 90 -20.05 19.13 -26.75
C TYR A 90 -18.90 19.25 -27.73
N ILE A 91 -19.13 19.96 -28.84
CA ILE A 91 -18.12 20.22 -29.86
C ILE A 91 -17.28 21.43 -29.49
N ASN A 92 -15.97 21.25 -29.47
CA ASN A 92 -15.01 22.29 -29.16
C ASN A 92 -14.93 23.31 -30.30
N GLN A 93 -15.13 24.58 -29.97
CA GLN A 93 -15.09 25.70 -30.91
C GLN A 93 -13.78 26.50 -30.78
N GLY A 94 -12.83 25.99 -29.99
CA GLY A 94 -11.58 26.62 -29.61
C GLY A 94 -11.72 27.62 -28.45
N ASN A 95 -10.59 27.98 -27.83
CA ASN A 95 -10.53 28.89 -26.68
C ASN A 95 -11.42 28.46 -25.49
N LEU A 96 -11.54 27.13 -25.30
CA LEU A 96 -12.35 26.48 -24.26
C LEU A 96 -13.83 26.90 -24.32
N ASN A 97 -14.38 26.98 -25.54
CA ASN A 97 -15.79 27.26 -25.78
C ASN A 97 -16.40 26.09 -26.55
N PHE A 98 -17.57 25.63 -26.12
CA PHE A 98 -18.18 24.40 -26.60
C PHE A 98 -19.64 24.59 -27.00
N LYS A 99 -20.05 23.88 -28.05
CA LYS A 99 -21.42 23.82 -28.54
C LYS A 99 -22.01 22.42 -28.30
N GLU A 100 -23.13 22.36 -27.60
CA GLU A 100 -23.88 21.12 -27.40
C GLU A 100 -24.64 20.72 -28.67
N VAL A 101 -24.57 19.44 -29.07
CA VAL A 101 -25.16 18.92 -30.32
C VAL A 101 -25.73 17.50 -30.23
N ALA A 102 -25.94 16.95 -29.03
CA ALA A 102 -26.21 15.50 -28.87
C ALA A 102 -27.49 15.04 -29.55
N GLU A 103 -28.56 15.83 -29.46
CA GLU A 103 -29.85 15.52 -30.07
C GLU A 103 -29.76 15.60 -31.59
N GLU A 104 -29.11 16.64 -32.13
CA GLU A 104 -28.89 16.78 -33.57
C GLU A 104 -28.00 15.68 -34.15
N ALA A 105 -27.00 15.22 -33.38
CA ALA A 105 -26.09 14.15 -33.76
C ALA A 105 -26.68 12.74 -33.58
N GLY A 106 -27.77 12.59 -32.82
CA GLY A 106 -28.42 11.29 -32.55
C GLY A 106 -27.79 10.47 -31.42
N VAL A 107 -27.05 11.11 -30.52
CA VAL A 107 -26.28 10.47 -29.42
C VAL A 107 -26.75 10.92 -28.04
N ASP A 108 -27.97 11.45 -27.91
CA ASP A 108 -28.50 11.96 -26.64
C ASP A 108 -28.84 10.86 -25.61
N ALA A 109 -28.89 9.60 -26.03
CA ALA A 109 -29.09 8.40 -25.20
C ALA A 109 -30.13 8.60 -24.07
N PRO A 110 -31.40 8.93 -24.39
CA PRO A 110 -32.27 9.65 -23.47
C PRO A 110 -32.80 8.81 -22.29
N GLY A 111 -32.88 9.46 -21.11
CA GLY A 111 -33.85 9.14 -20.04
C GLY A 111 -33.67 7.81 -19.29
N LEU A 112 -32.51 7.16 -19.42
CA LEU A 112 -32.16 5.90 -18.76
C LEU A 112 -30.83 6.05 -17.99
N TRP A 113 -30.48 5.02 -17.20
CA TRP A 113 -29.28 5.01 -16.38
C TRP A 113 -28.03 4.69 -17.18
N ASN A 114 -27.47 5.72 -17.82
CA ASN A 114 -26.19 5.62 -18.51
C ASN A 114 -25.04 5.74 -17.49
N THR A 115 -24.01 4.92 -17.63
CA THR A 115 -22.84 4.81 -16.73
C THR A 115 -21.56 5.17 -17.49
N GLY A 116 -20.70 4.20 -17.77
CA GLY A 116 -19.47 4.34 -18.53
C GLY A 116 -19.65 4.75 -19.98
N THR A 117 -18.66 5.47 -20.51
CA THR A 117 -18.59 5.84 -21.93
C THR A 117 -17.16 5.73 -22.45
N THR A 118 -17.04 5.24 -23.68
CA THR A 118 -15.76 5.06 -24.36
C THR A 118 -15.89 5.51 -25.80
N MET A 119 -15.00 6.40 -26.24
CA MET A 119 -14.82 6.66 -27.67
C MET A 119 -13.84 5.65 -28.25
N VAL A 120 -13.99 5.26 -29.52
CA VAL A 120 -13.03 4.40 -30.24
C VAL A 120 -13.36 4.40 -31.74
N ASP A 121 -12.37 4.34 -32.62
CA ASP A 121 -12.59 4.00 -34.04
C ASP A 121 -12.62 2.47 -34.19
N ILE A 122 -13.81 1.85 -34.10
CA ILE A 122 -13.91 0.38 -34.05
C ILE A 122 -13.88 -0.26 -35.43
N ASN A 123 -14.28 0.48 -36.46
CA ASN A 123 -14.41 0.00 -37.83
C ASN A 123 -13.21 0.41 -38.71
N GLY A 124 -12.26 1.17 -38.16
CA GLY A 124 -11.02 1.58 -38.80
C GLY A 124 -11.21 2.61 -39.91
N ASP A 125 -12.29 3.39 -39.89
CA ASP A 125 -12.64 4.37 -40.92
C ASP A 125 -12.06 5.78 -40.65
N GLY A 126 -11.43 5.98 -39.49
CA GLY A 126 -10.81 7.23 -39.06
C GLY A 126 -11.75 8.19 -38.34
N TRP A 127 -12.96 7.76 -37.96
CA TRP A 127 -13.90 8.53 -37.16
C TRP A 127 -14.16 7.84 -35.82
N LEU A 128 -14.17 8.62 -34.74
CA LEU A 128 -14.45 8.06 -33.41
C LEU A 128 -15.94 7.77 -33.23
N ASP A 129 -16.23 6.53 -32.85
CA ASP A 129 -17.54 6.03 -32.42
C ASP A 129 -17.72 6.23 -30.91
N ILE A 130 -18.97 6.15 -30.42
CA ILE A 130 -19.30 6.39 -28.99
C ILE A 130 -20.05 5.19 -28.40
N PHE A 131 -19.42 4.47 -27.47
CA PHE A 131 -20.07 3.42 -26.68
C PHE A 131 -20.64 3.98 -25.37
N VAL A 132 -21.88 3.61 -25.03
CA VAL A 132 -22.57 4.04 -23.81
C VAL A 132 -23.09 2.83 -23.04
N CYS A 133 -22.60 2.67 -21.81
CA CYS A 133 -23.00 1.63 -20.88
C CYS A 133 -24.33 1.96 -20.20
N ARG A 134 -25.12 0.93 -19.84
CA ARG A 134 -26.36 1.11 -19.07
C ARG A 134 -26.48 0.15 -17.89
N SER A 135 -27.13 0.62 -16.81
CA SER A 135 -27.36 -0.17 -15.59
C SER A 135 -28.68 0.19 -14.87
N ALA A 136 -28.79 -0.13 -13.57
CA ALA A 136 -29.81 0.18 -12.56
C ALA A 136 -31.25 -0.31 -12.82
N ALA A 137 -31.80 -0.12 -14.02
CA ALA A 137 -33.21 -0.41 -14.31
C ALA A 137 -33.54 -1.88 -14.07
N ALA A 138 -34.65 -2.20 -13.39
CA ALA A 138 -35.02 -3.61 -13.15
C ALA A 138 -35.31 -4.38 -14.46
N ASN A 139 -35.91 -3.71 -15.45
CA ASN A 139 -36.19 -4.29 -16.76
C ASN A 139 -34.89 -4.38 -17.59
N PRO A 140 -34.43 -5.60 -17.97
CA PRO A 140 -33.19 -5.78 -18.74
C PRO A 140 -33.17 -5.04 -20.08
N ILE A 141 -34.32 -4.86 -20.74
CA ILE A 141 -34.38 -4.15 -22.02
C ILE A 141 -33.92 -2.69 -21.88
N LEU A 142 -34.16 -2.08 -20.73
CA LEU A 142 -33.75 -0.70 -20.43
C LEU A 142 -32.27 -0.60 -20.06
N ARG A 143 -31.56 -1.72 -19.93
CA ARG A 143 -30.12 -1.80 -19.65
C ARG A 143 -29.30 -2.22 -20.86
N LYS A 144 -29.89 -2.27 -22.06
CA LYS A 144 -29.11 -2.54 -23.28
C LYS A 144 -28.07 -1.45 -23.48
N ASN A 145 -26.80 -1.84 -23.52
CA ASN A 145 -25.71 -0.95 -23.94
C ASN A 145 -25.97 -0.42 -25.36
N LEU A 146 -25.45 0.77 -25.66
CA LEU A 146 -25.57 1.43 -26.96
C LEU A 146 -24.19 1.64 -27.57
N PHE A 147 -24.11 1.59 -28.90
CA PHE A 147 -22.90 1.92 -29.62
C PHE A 147 -23.23 2.72 -30.87
N PHE A 148 -22.82 3.98 -30.88
CA PHE A 148 -23.13 4.94 -31.92
C PHE A 148 -21.96 5.02 -32.91
N ILE A 149 -22.16 4.48 -34.11
CA ILE A 149 -21.17 4.53 -35.19
C ILE A 149 -21.21 5.89 -35.87
N ASN A 150 -20.06 6.54 -36.02
CA ASN A 150 -19.94 7.87 -36.63
C ASN A 150 -20.07 7.77 -38.15
N ASN A 151 -20.97 8.57 -38.74
CA ASN A 151 -21.18 8.55 -40.20
C ASN A 151 -20.23 9.51 -40.95
N GLY A 152 -19.36 10.25 -40.24
CA GLY A 152 -18.42 11.23 -40.81
C GLY A 152 -19.04 12.58 -41.18
N ASP A 153 -20.30 12.82 -40.81
CA ASP A 153 -21.06 14.04 -41.11
C ASP A 153 -21.71 14.69 -39.88
N MET A 154 -21.17 14.38 -38.68
CA MET A 154 -21.71 14.77 -37.36
C MET A 154 -23.02 14.07 -36.98
N THR A 155 -23.45 13.06 -37.72
CA THR A 155 -24.53 12.16 -37.32
C THR A 155 -24.00 10.79 -36.96
N PHE A 156 -24.72 10.07 -36.10
CA PHE A 156 -24.34 8.74 -35.66
C PHE A 156 -25.48 7.72 -35.82
N THR A 157 -25.11 6.45 -35.96
CA THR A 157 -26.03 5.31 -36.10
C THR A 157 -25.87 4.33 -34.93
N GLU A 158 -26.90 4.19 -34.10
CA GLU A 158 -26.91 3.17 -33.03
C GLU A 158 -26.89 1.75 -33.62
N SER A 159 -25.87 0.97 -33.28
CA SER A 159 -25.55 -0.31 -33.92
C SER A 159 -25.21 -1.45 -32.96
N ALA A 160 -25.30 -1.27 -31.64
CA ALA A 160 -24.86 -2.29 -30.68
C ALA A 160 -25.55 -3.65 -30.87
N GLY A 161 -26.84 -3.64 -31.25
CA GLY A 161 -27.58 -4.87 -31.53
C GLY A 161 -27.17 -5.58 -32.83
N LEU A 162 -26.71 -4.83 -33.83
CA LEU A 162 -26.17 -5.40 -35.07
C LEU A 162 -24.81 -6.04 -34.84
N LEU A 163 -24.02 -5.43 -33.96
CA LEU A 163 -22.65 -5.83 -33.64
C LEU A 163 -22.59 -6.95 -32.56
N GLY A 164 -23.69 -7.20 -31.83
CA GLY A 164 -23.78 -8.29 -30.84
C GLY A 164 -23.44 -7.90 -29.40
N ILE A 165 -23.31 -6.60 -29.11
CA ILE A 165 -22.82 -6.06 -27.82
C ILE A 165 -23.86 -5.23 -27.05
N ASN A 166 -25.15 -5.36 -27.41
CA ASN A 166 -26.27 -4.72 -26.69
C ASN A 166 -26.74 -5.55 -25.49
N ASP A 167 -25.81 -6.18 -24.77
CA ASP A 167 -26.14 -7.01 -23.62
C ASP A 167 -26.85 -6.20 -22.51
N THR A 168 -27.53 -6.92 -21.62
CA THR A 168 -28.41 -6.33 -20.61
C THR A 168 -27.83 -6.43 -19.20
N GLY A 169 -26.50 -6.49 -19.09
CA GLY A 169 -25.77 -6.46 -17.84
C GLY A 169 -26.11 -5.24 -16.99
N TYR A 170 -25.59 -5.23 -15.76
CA TYR A 170 -25.50 -4.02 -14.96
C TYR A 170 -24.13 -3.39 -15.26
N THR A 171 -23.99 -2.81 -16.45
CA THR A 171 -22.70 -2.42 -17.00
C THR A 171 -22.15 -1.19 -16.29
N THR A 172 -20.94 -1.28 -15.77
CA THR A 172 -20.21 -0.14 -15.20
C THR A 172 -19.43 0.59 -16.28
N GLN A 173 -18.56 -0.13 -17.00
CA GLN A 173 -17.65 0.41 -18.01
C GLN A 173 -17.28 -0.66 -19.04
N VAL A 174 -16.81 -0.25 -20.21
CA VAL A 174 -16.21 -1.14 -21.21
C VAL A 174 -14.77 -0.76 -21.53
N LEU A 175 -13.99 -1.76 -21.95
CA LEU A 175 -12.60 -1.63 -22.39
C LEU A 175 -12.44 -2.27 -23.77
N PHE A 176 -11.93 -1.51 -24.74
CA PHE A 176 -11.50 -2.03 -26.04
C PHE A 176 -10.00 -2.29 -26.03
N PHE A 177 -9.60 -3.48 -26.47
CA PHE A 177 -8.21 -3.94 -26.49
C PHE A 177 -8.06 -5.16 -27.41
N ASP A 178 -6.86 -5.42 -27.92
CA ASP A 178 -6.54 -6.55 -28.80
C ASP A 178 -5.96 -7.70 -27.95
N TYR A 179 -6.82 -8.58 -27.42
CA TYR A 179 -6.38 -9.56 -26.40
C TYR A 179 -5.66 -10.78 -26.98
N ASP A 180 -5.90 -11.09 -28.24
CA ASP A 180 -5.32 -12.24 -28.95
C ASP A 180 -4.30 -11.85 -30.04
N ARG A 181 -4.07 -10.55 -30.25
CA ARG A 181 -3.10 -9.95 -31.17
C ARG A 181 -3.41 -10.21 -32.64
N ASP A 182 -4.68 -10.28 -32.99
CA ASP A 182 -5.10 -10.50 -34.37
C ASP A 182 -5.23 -9.20 -35.20
N ASN A 183 -4.98 -8.04 -34.56
CA ASN A 183 -5.00 -6.67 -35.10
C ASN A 183 -6.39 -6.04 -35.23
N ASP A 184 -7.43 -6.60 -34.62
CA ASP A 184 -8.67 -5.88 -34.33
C ASP A 184 -8.87 -5.65 -32.82
N LEU A 185 -9.92 -4.91 -32.46
CA LEU A 185 -10.21 -4.59 -31.06
C LEU A 185 -11.38 -5.43 -30.57
N ASP A 186 -11.13 -6.15 -29.49
CA ASP A 186 -12.08 -6.90 -28.70
C ASP A 186 -12.71 -6.05 -27.61
N LEU A 187 -13.68 -6.61 -26.90
CA LEU A 187 -14.46 -5.88 -25.89
C LEU A 187 -14.53 -6.64 -24.57
N TYR A 188 -14.00 -6.04 -23.51
CA TYR A 188 -14.33 -6.42 -22.13
C TYR A 188 -15.46 -5.54 -21.61
N VAL A 189 -16.49 -6.15 -21.02
CA VAL A 189 -17.63 -5.47 -20.39
C VAL A 189 -17.61 -5.75 -18.89
N LEU A 190 -17.30 -4.71 -18.11
CA LEU A 190 -17.28 -4.74 -16.65
C LEU A 190 -18.70 -4.55 -16.12
N ASN A 191 -19.16 -5.49 -15.30
CA ASN A 191 -20.48 -5.49 -14.69
C ASN A 191 -20.38 -5.43 -13.16
N HIS A 192 -21.49 -5.03 -12.52
CA HIS A 192 -21.62 -5.13 -11.07
C HIS A 192 -22.84 -5.93 -10.64
N SER A 193 -22.72 -6.63 -9.51
CA SER A 193 -23.82 -7.28 -8.83
C SER A 193 -24.70 -6.28 -8.09
N VAL A 194 -25.82 -6.76 -7.54
CA VAL A 194 -26.81 -5.93 -6.83
C VAL A 194 -26.80 -6.20 -5.33
N GLN A 195 -27.47 -5.32 -4.57
CA GLN A 195 -27.46 -5.31 -3.11
C GLN A 195 -27.81 -6.67 -2.44
N GLU A 196 -28.55 -7.58 -3.11
CA GLU A 196 -28.88 -8.92 -2.59
C GLU A 196 -27.64 -9.75 -2.20
N TYR A 197 -26.53 -9.49 -2.88
CA TYR A 197 -25.22 -10.14 -2.68
C TYR A 197 -24.24 -9.23 -1.93
N ALA A 198 -24.57 -7.93 -1.79
CA ALA A 198 -23.77 -6.96 -1.07
C ALA A 198 -24.12 -7.02 0.42
N GLY A 199 -23.26 -7.64 1.22
CA GLY A 199 -23.44 -7.61 2.67
C GLY A 199 -22.76 -8.74 3.43
N PHE A 200 -22.33 -8.38 4.63
CA PHE A 200 -21.55 -9.20 5.55
C PHE A 200 -22.29 -10.41 6.15
N SER A 201 -23.61 -10.55 5.94
CA SER A 201 -24.41 -11.64 6.54
C SER A 201 -24.33 -12.97 5.78
N LYS A 202 -23.84 -12.96 4.53
CA LYS A 202 -23.64 -14.16 3.71
C LYS A 202 -22.14 -14.43 3.53
N VAL A 203 -21.47 -14.89 4.59
CA VAL A 203 -20.06 -15.34 4.62
C VAL A 203 -19.90 -16.70 3.91
N LEU A 204 -20.61 -16.91 2.81
CA LEU A 204 -20.64 -18.18 2.11
C LEU A 204 -19.81 -18.04 0.85
N SER A 205 -18.54 -18.45 0.91
CA SER A 205 -17.68 -18.57 -0.26
C SER A 205 -18.27 -19.45 -1.36
N THR A 206 -19.28 -20.29 -1.05
CA THR A 206 -20.08 -20.99 -2.05
C THR A 206 -20.76 -20.05 -3.07
N LEU A 207 -20.95 -18.77 -2.75
CA LEU A 207 -21.45 -17.77 -3.70
C LEU A 207 -20.46 -17.50 -4.85
N LYS A 208 -19.15 -17.70 -4.64
CA LYS A 208 -18.15 -17.65 -5.72
C LYS A 208 -18.40 -18.67 -6.84
N ASN A 209 -19.15 -19.74 -6.55
CA ASN A 209 -19.53 -20.76 -7.52
C ASN A 209 -20.89 -20.48 -8.21
N LYS A 210 -21.60 -19.42 -7.81
CA LYS A 210 -22.88 -19.03 -8.41
C LYS A 210 -22.60 -17.93 -9.43
N SER A 211 -23.04 -18.11 -10.66
CA SER A 211 -22.99 -17.07 -11.69
C SER A 211 -24.36 -16.45 -11.93
N ASN A 212 -24.36 -15.23 -12.47
CA ASN A 212 -25.54 -14.59 -13.02
C ASN A 212 -25.16 -13.82 -14.27
N LYS A 213 -25.87 -14.09 -15.36
CA LYS A 213 -25.59 -13.49 -16.67
C LYS A 213 -25.64 -11.96 -16.71
N ASN A 214 -26.34 -11.33 -15.76
CA ASN A 214 -26.47 -9.87 -15.68
C ASN A 214 -25.43 -9.21 -14.77
N TYR A 215 -24.70 -9.98 -13.95
CA TYR A 215 -23.75 -9.44 -12.96
C TYR A 215 -22.30 -9.77 -13.31
N GLY A 216 -22.06 -10.94 -13.92
CA GLY A 216 -20.73 -11.34 -14.31
C GLY A 216 -20.20 -10.53 -15.49
N ASP A 217 -18.90 -10.26 -15.47
CA ASP A 217 -18.16 -9.62 -16.55
C ASP A 217 -18.23 -10.43 -17.84
N ARG A 218 -17.96 -9.78 -18.97
CA ARG A 218 -17.96 -10.40 -20.29
C ARG A 218 -16.71 -10.07 -21.08
N LEU A 219 -16.28 -11.02 -21.89
CA LEU A 219 -15.30 -10.80 -22.94
C LEU A 219 -15.91 -11.21 -24.27
N TYR A 220 -15.84 -10.32 -25.26
CA TYR A 220 -16.27 -10.57 -26.62
C TYR A 220 -15.09 -10.43 -27.58
N GLU A 221 -14.91 -11.44 -28.43
CA GLU A 221 -13.96 -11.42 -29.53
C GLU A 221 -14.59 -10.75 -30.74
N ASN A 222 -13.91 -9.82 -31.38
CA ASN A 222 -14.35 -9.22 -32.63
C ASN A 222 -13.99 -10.14 -33.80
N VAL A 223 -14.98 -10.48 -34.64
CA VAL A 223 -14.77 -11.33 -35.81
C VAL A 223 -15.38 -10.65 -37.02
N GLY A 224 -14.57 -9.82 -37.67
CA GLY A 224 -14.98 -9.08 -38.88
C GLY A 224 -16.12 -8.10 -38.61
N GLY A 225 -16.08 -7.42 -37.45
CA GLY A 225 -17.07 -6.43 -37.02
C GLY A 225 -18.26 -7.00 -36.25
N ILE A 226 -18.28 -8.31 -35.96
CA ILE A 226 -19.31 -8.94 -35.12
C ILE A 226 -18.65 -9.49 -33.87
N PHE A 227 -19.17 -9.14 -32.70
CA PHE A 227 -18.62 -9.52 -31.41
C PHE A 227 -19.26 -10.82 -30.91
N LEU A 228 -18.42 -11.80 -30.58
CA LEU A 228 -18.82 -13.13 -30.12
C LEU A 228 -18.42 -13.32 -28.65
N ASP A 229 -19.37 -13.69 -27.78
CA ASP A 229 -19.10 -13.94 -26.36
C ASP A 229 -18.09 -15.11 -26.20
N LYS A 230 -16.90 -14.78 -25.68
CA LYS A 230 -15.82 -15.72 -25.34
C LYS A 230 -15.59 -15.86 -23.84
N THR A 231 -16.44 -15.26 -22.99
CA THR A 231 -16.27 -15.18 -21.53
C THR A 231 -15.87 -16.51 -20.89
N GLU A 232 -16.61 -17.59 -21.17
CA GLU A 232 -16.33 -18.92 -20.60
C GLU A 232 -15.03 -19.53 -21.17
N LYS A 233 -14.80 -19.39 -22.47
CA LYS A 233 -13.59 -19.92 -23.14
C LYS A 233 -12.33 -19.22 -22.66
N ALA A 234 -12.41 -17.91 -22.48
CA ALA A 234 -11.33 -17.07 -21.98
C ALA A 234 -11.12 -17.17 -20.46
N LYS A 235 -12.00 -17.91 -19.75
CA LYS A 235 -11.95 -18.14 -18.30
C LYS A 235 -12.15 -16.88 -17.44
N ILE A 236 -12.93 -15.92 -17.93
CA ILE A 236 -13.31 -14.73 -17.17
C ILE A 236 -14.30 -15.11 -16.07
N LYS A 237 -14.10 -14.61 -14.85
CA LYS A 237 -14.99 -14.90 -13.71
C LYS A 237 -16.33 -14.20 -13.90
N THR A 238 -17.41 -14.92 -13.61
CA THR A 238 -18.80 -14.43 -13.77
C THR A 238 -19.64 -14.63 -12.51
N ASN A 239 -19.00 -14.74 -11.36
CA ASN A 239 -19.68 -15.05 -10.11
C ASN A 239 -20.51 -13.86 -9.60
N VAL A 240 -21.53 -14.13 -8.78
CA VAL A 240 -22.46 -13.10 -8.28
C VAL A 240 -21.87 -12.14 -7.26
N LEU A 241 -20.62 -12.36 -6.83
CA LEU A 241 -19.88 -11.44 -5.97
C LEU A 241 -18.98 -10.48 -6.77
N GLY A 242 -18.99 -10.55 -8.11
CA GLY A 242 -18.36 -9.51 -8.93
C GLY A 242 -19.10 -8.17 -8.77
N PHE A 243 -18.43 -7.20 -8.17
CA PHE A 243 -18.93 -5.84 -7.99
C PHE A 243 -17.97 -4.88 -8.72
N GLY A 244 -17.83 -5.07 -10.03
CA GLY A 244 -16.85 -4.40 -10.86
C GLY A 244 -17.05 -2.88 -10.93
N LEU A 245 -16.08 -2.14 -10.43
CA LEU A 245 -16.08 -0.66 -10.41
C LEU A 245 -14.91 -0.02 -11.18
N GLY A 246 -13.83 -0.76 -11.43
CA GLY A 246 -12.67 -0.30 -12.19
C GLY A 246 -12.13 -1.39 -13.12
N ILE A 247 -11.62 -0.98 -14.28
CA ILE A 247 -10.94 -1.85 -15.25
C ILE A 247 -9.75 -1.10 -15.83
N ALA A 248 -8.60 -1.77 -15.87
CA ALA A 248 -7.39 -1.29 -16.53
C ALA A 248 -6.73 -2.41 -17.32
N SER A 249 -6.01 -2.05 -18.38
CA SER A 249 -5.18 -2.98 -19.16
C SER A 249 -3.79 -2.42 -19.37
N SER A 250 -2.80 -3.28 -19.13
CA SER A 250 -1.39 -3.05 -19.42
C SER A 250 -0.68 -4.40 -19.50
N ASP A 251 0.62 -4.40 -19.73
CA ASP A 251 1.50 -5.57 -19.64
C ASP A 251 2.10 -5.61 -18.22
N PHE A 252 1.44 -6.32 -17.29
CA PHE A 252 1.84 -6.30 -15.88
C PHE A 252 3.00 -7.25 -15.59
N ASN A 253 3.14 -8.33 -16.37
CA ASN A 253 4.19 -9.34 -16.23
C ASN A 253 5.41 -9.13 -17.17
N ASN A 254 5.37 -8.10 -18.03
CA ASN A 254 6.39 -7.74 -19.01
C ASN A 254 6.63 -8.78 -20.12
N ASP A 255 5.62 -9.56 -20.49
CA ASP A 255 5.68 -10.51 -21.61
C ASP A 255 5.20 -9.91 -22.95
N ASN A 256 4.83 -8.63 -22.92
CA ASN A 256 4.26 -7.80 -23.98
C ASN A 256 2.78 -8.04 -24.28
N TRP A 257 2.11 -9.03 -23.71
CA TRP A 257 0.67 -9.23 -23.92
C TRP A 257 -0.15 -8.34 -22.99
N PRO A 258 -1.36 -7.94 -23.42
CA PRO A 258 -2.24 -7.17 -22.56
C PRO A 258 -2.86 -8.08 -21.48
N ASP A 259 -2.63 -7.71 -20.24
CA ASP A 259 -3.25 -8.22 -19.04
C ASP A 259 -4.41 -7.29 -18.60
N LEU A 260 -5.19 -7.72 -17.61
CA LEU A 260 -6.29 -6.94 -17.04
C LEU A 260 -6.22 -6.87 -15.51
N TYR A 261 -6.53 -5.70 -14.96
CA TYR A 261 -6.76 -5.51 -13.54
C TYR A 261 -8.20 -5.04 -13.31
N ILE A 262 -8.94 -5.73 -12.45
CA ILE A 262 -10.36 -5.49 -12.16
C ILE A 262 -10.55 -5.16 -10.69
N SER A 263 -11.15 -4.00 -10.41
CA SER A 263 -11.49 -3.54 -9.07
C SER A 263 -12.89 -4.01 -8.67
N ASN A 264 -13.00 -4.71 -7.53
CA ASN A 264 -14.26 -5.20 -6.97
C ASN A 264 -14.58 -4.55 -5.62
N ASP A 265 -15.84 -4.12 -5.47
CA ASP A 265 -16.36 -3.64 -4.20
C ASP A 265 -16.69 -4.79 -3.23
N TYR A 266 -16.75 -4.48 -1.93
CA TYR A 266 -17.06 -5.40 -0.83
C TYR A 266 -16.04 -6.55 -0.61
N ASN A 267 -16.53 -7.75 -0.26
CA ASN A 267 -15.66 -8.85 0.20
C ASN A 267 -15.04 -9.66 -0.95
N GLU A 268 -15.46 -9.43 -2.19
CA GLU A 268 -14.80 -10.08 -3.33
C GLU A 268 -13.50 -9.33 -3.60
N GLN A 269 -12.40 -10.07 -3.70
CA GLN A 269 -11.11 -9.49 -4.02
C GLN A 269 -11.05 -9.01 -5.49
N ASP A 270 -10.13 -8.10 -5.75
CA ASP A 270 -9.77 -7.67 -7.10
C ASP A 270 -9.28 -8.86 -7.94
N TYR A 271 -9.27 -8.71 -9.28
CA TYR A 271 -8.74 -9.73 -10.18
C TYR A 271 -7.54 -9.19 -10.96
N LEU A 272 -6.46 -9.96 -11.02
CA LEU A 272 -5.32 -9.69 -11.89
C LEU A 272 -5.23 -10.81 -12.92
N TYR A 273 -5.84 -10.59 -14.08
CA TYR A 273 -5.87 -11.54 -15.16
C TYR A 273 -4.61 -11.42 -16.01
N ILE A 274 -3.74 -12.42 -15.91
CA ILE A 274 -2.58 -12.57 -16.78
C ILE A 274 -2.98 -13.34 -18.04
N ASN A 275 -2.62 -12.79 -19.20
CA ASN A 275 -2.91 -13.39 -20.49
C ASN A 275 -2.03 -14.62 -20.72
N ASN A 276 -2.63 -15.78 -20.96
CA ASN A 276 -1.88 -17.03 -21.19
C ASN A 276 -1.36 -17.15 -22.63
N GLN A 277 -1.59 -16.14 -23.49
CA GLN A 277 -1.15 -16.09 -24.90
C GLN A 277 -1.79 -17.17 -25.79
N ASP A 278 -2.92 -17.71 -25.34
CA ASP A 278 -3.68 -18.78 -26.02
C ASP A 278 -5.17 -18.46 -26.15
N GLY A 279 -5.54 -17.19 -25.97
CA GLY A 279 -6.91 -16.71 -25.92
C GLY A 279 -7.60 -16.93 -24.57
N THR A 280 -6.86 -17.30 -23.52
CA THR A 280 -7.39 -17.45 -22.15
C THR A 280 -6.61 -16.64 -21.12
N PHE A 281 -7.26 -16.32 -20.00
CA PHE A 281 -6.64 -15.63 -18.86
C PHE A 281 -6.53 -16.54 -17.64
N SER A 282 -5.58 -16.21 -16.76
CA SER A 282 -5.46 -16.77 -15.42
C SER A 282 -5.51 -15.63 -14.40
N ASP A 283 -6.42 -15.69 -13.42
CA ASP A 283 -6.36 -14.76 -12.28
C ASP A 283 -5.20 -15.17 -11.37
N LYS A 284 -4.22 -14.27 -11.23
CA LYS A 284 -2.98 -14.46 -10.49
C LYS A 284 -2.76 -13.40 -9.41
N LEU A 285 -3.83 -12.78 -8.92
CA LEU A 285 -3.73 -11.75 -7.88
C LEU A 285 -2.86 -12.20 -6.70
N ASP A 286 -3.05 -13.41 -6.19
CA ASP A 286 -2.35 -13.95 -5.02
C ASP A 286 -0.89 -14.33 -5.26
N GLU A 287 -0.46 -14.49 -6.53
CA GLU A 287 0.94 -14.70 -6.90
C GLU A 287 1.74 -13.37 -6.96
N TYR A 288 1.04 -12.25 -7.22
CA TYR A 288 1.65 -10.97 -7.55
C TYR A 288 1.47 -9.89 -6.47
N ILE A 289 0.33 -9.86 -5.80
CA ILE A 289 -0.08 -8.84 -4.81
C ILE A 289 -0.35 -9.54 -3.47
N THR A 290 0.03 -8.93 -2.34
CA THR A 290 -0.12 -9.54 -1.00
C THR A 290 -1.44 -9.19 -0.30
N HIS A 291 -1.97 -8.00 -0.57
CA HIS A 291 -3.24 -7.50 -0.06
C HIS A 291 -3.81 -6.38 -0.96
N THR A 292 -5.12 -6.14 -0.88
CA THR A 292 -5.84 -5.14 -1.71
C THR A 292 -6.75 -4.23 -0.88
N SER A 293 -7.31 -3.21 -1.51
CA SER A 293 -8.38 -2.39 -0.95
C SER A 293 -9.61 -3.25 -0.60
N MET A 294 -10.41 -2.79 0.38
CA MET A 294 -11.64 -3.48 0.77
C MET A 294 -12.85 -3.02 -0.03
N PHE A 295 -12.84 -1.76 -0.48
CA PHE A 295 -13.89 -1.20 -1.30
C PHE A 295 -13.23 -0.64 -2.56
N SER A 296 -12.60 -1.51 -3.35
CA SER A 296 -11.89 -1.12 -4.57
C SER A 296 -12.88 -0.50 -5.56
N MET A 297 -12.76 0.81 -5.77
CA MET A 297 -13.62 1.61 -6.66
C MET A 297 -12.93 1.81 -8.01
N GLY A 298 -12.66 3.05 -8.43
CA GLY A 298 -11.88 3.29 -9.65
C GLY A 298 -10.42 2.91 -9.48
N SER A 299 -9.78 2.65 -10.60
CA SER A 299 -8.36 2.33 -10.70
C SER A 299 -7.74 3.01 -11.91
N ASP A 300 -6.42 3.22 -11.86
CA ASP A 300 -5.61 3.66 -12.97
C ASP A 300 -4.24 2.97 -12.92
N VAL A 301 -3.56 2.89 -14.06
CA VAL A 301 -2.27 2.20 -14.21
C VAL A 301 -1.29 3.06 -14.98
N ALA A 302 -0.09 3.24 -14.45
CA ALA A 302 0.94 4.07 -15.07
C ALA A 302 2.32 3.68 -14.54
N ASP A 303 3.37 3.97 -15.28
CA ASP A 303 4.75 3.97 -14.77
C ASP A 303 4.96 5.21 -13.90
N ILE A 304 4.79 5.10 -12.58
CA ILE A 304 4.71 6.25 -11.66
C ILE A 304 6.10 6.73 -11.25
N ASN A 305 7.04 5.80 -11.13
CA ASN A 305 8.41 6.05 -10.73
C ASN A 305 9.38 6.21 -11.91
N ASN A 306 8.88 6.15 -13.15
CA ASN A 306 9.64 6.28 -14.38
C ASN A 306 10.74 5.20 -14.53
N ASP A 307 10.49 3.98 -14.04
CA ASP A 307 11.39 2.84 -14.18
C ASP A 307 11.12 1.99 -15.42
N GLY A 308 10.05 2.31 -16.17
CA GLY A 308 9.64 1.65 -17.39
C GLY A 308 8.58 0.55 -17.20
N PHE A 309 8.15 0.28 -15.96
CA PHE A 309 7.16 -0.75 -15.63
C PHE A 309 5.84 -0.13 -15.17
N THR A 310 4.72 -0.75 -15.53
CA THR A 310 3.40 -0.21 -15.17
C THR A 310 3.00 -0.62 -13.76
N ASP A 311 2.73 0.38 -12.92
CA ASP A 311 2.20 0.26 -11.56
C ASP A 311 0.66 0.27 -11.54
N ILE A 312 0.09 -0.13 -10.41
CA ILE A 312 -1.37 -0.19 -10.19
C ILE A 312 -1.76 0.71 -9.04
N PHE A 313 -2.83 1.50 -9.21
CA PHE A 313 -3.43 2.27 -8.13
C PHE A 313 -4.94 2.02 -8.04
N THR A 314 -5.41 1.77 -6.82
CA THR A 314 -6.84 1.54 -6.54
C THR A 314 -7.36 2.52 -5.51
N LEU A 315 -8.59 3.00 -5.74
CA LEU A 315 -9.29 3.88 -4.83
C LEU A 315 -10.21 3.12 -3.86
N ASP A 316 -10.35 3.68 -2.66
CA ASP A 316 -11.21 3.23 -1.57
C ASP A 316 -11.80 4.49 -0.88
N MET A 317 -12.41 4.33 0.29
CA MET A 317 -13.21 5.33 1.00
C MET A 317 -12.63 5.76 2.36
N LEU A 318 -11.33 5.54 2.61
CA LEU A 318 -10.69 5.94 3.87
C LEU A 318 -10.48 7.46 3.96
N PRO A 319 -11.12 8.17 4.92
CA PRO A 319 -10.95 9.61 5.07
C PRO A 319 -9.54 10.03 5.50
N GLU A 320 -9.11 11.25 5.12
CA GLU A 320 -7.83 11.83 5.53
C GLU A 320 -7.80 12.13 7.04
N GLY A 321 -8.75 12.92 7.56
CA GLY A 321 -8.70 13.44 8.93
C GLY A 321 -9.22 12.49 10.02
N ASN A 322 -8.61 12.53 11.22
CA ASN A 322 -8.97 11.68 12.37
C ASN A 322 -10.46 11.70 12.71
N ALA A 323 -11.08 12.88 12.76
CA ALA A 323 -12.47 13.01 13.16
C ALA A 323 -13.39 12.25 12.20
N ARG A 324 -13.16 12.35 10.88
CA ARG A 324 -13.98 11.65 9.90
C ARG A 324 -13.75 10.14 9.92
N GLN A 325 -12.51 9.69 10.09
CA GLN A 325 -12.20 8.27 10.28
C GLN A 325 -12.99 7.68 11.46
N LYS A 326 -13.05 8.35 12.61
CA LYS A 326 -13.82 7.91 13.79
C LYS A 326 -15.35 7.94 13.61
N MET A 327 -15.85 8.57 12.54
CA MET A 327 -17.27 8.58 12.19
C MET A 327 -17.67 7.44 11.25
N VAL A 328 -16.71 6.78 10.61
CA VAL A 328 -16.96 5.69 9.64
C VAL A 328 -16.39 4.35 10.12
N PHE A 329 -15.43 4.35 11.05
CA PHE A 329 -14.98 3.14 11.71
C PHE A 329 -15.91 2.72 12.84
N GLY A 330 -16.43 1.50 12.73
CA GLY A 330 -17.10 0.78 13.82
C GLY A 330 -16.09 -0.01 14.64
N PRO A 331 -16.53 -1.11 15.30
CA PRO A 331 -15.62 -1.93 16.10
C PRO A 331 -14.61 -2.67 15.23
N ASP A 332 -13.35 -2.68 15.65
CA ASP A 332 -12.29 -3.45 15.00
C ASP A 332 -12.47 -4.95 15.28
N ASN A 333 -12.89 -5.71 14.27
CA ASN A 333 -13.34 -7.09 14.44
C ASN A 333 -12.38 -8.09 13.77
N TYR A 334 -11.28 -8.37 14.47
CA TYR A 334 -10.26 -9.32 14.04
C TYR A 334 -10.82 -10.74 13.77
N ASP A 335 -11.66 -11.28 14.67
CA ASP A 335 -12.25 -12.62 14.49
C ASP A 335 -13.11 -12.70 13.22
N LYS A 336 -13.87 -11.63 12.90
CA LYS A 336 -14.64 -11.54 11.65
C LYS A 336 -13.73 -11.52 10.42
N TYR A 337 -12.67 -10.72 10.44
CA TYR A 337 -11.68 -10.67 9.38
C TYR A 337 -11.04 -12.05 9.13
N GLN A 338 -10.55 -12.69 10.20
CA GLN A 338 -9.95 -14.04 10.11
C GLN A 338 -10.94 -15.08 9.58
N ARG A 339 -12.21 -15.00 9.99
CA ARG A 339 -13.26 -15.89 9.45
C ARG A 339 -13.46 -15.71 7.95
N LEU A 340 -13.42 -14.49 7.43
CA LEU A 340 -13.53 -14.22 5.99
C LEU A 340 -12.35 -14.83 5.23
N VAL A 341 -11.12 -14.57 5.68
CA VAL A 341 -9.90 -15.13 5.08
C VAL A 341 -9.93 -16.66 5.09
N LYS A 342 -10.21 -17.28 6.25
CA LYS A 342 -10.35 -18.75 6.38
C LYS A 342 -11.49 -19.33 5.52
N SER A 343 -12.47 -18.52 5.12
CA SER A 343 -13.57 -18.95 4.24
C SER A 343 -13.22 -18.85 2.75
N GLY A 344 -12.05 -18.31 2.38
CA GLY A 344 -11.59 -18.17 0.99
C GLY A 344 -11.76 -16.76 0.39
N PHE A 345 -11.96 -15.75 1.24
CA PHE A 345 -11.79 -14.33 0.84
C PHE A 345 -10.34 -13.89 1.05
N TYR A 346 -9.97 -12.75 0.46
CA TYR A 346 -8.57 -12.29 0.45
C TYR A 346 -8.26 -11.31 1.58
N ASN A 347 -6.99 -10.90 1.69
CA ASN A 347 -6.55 -9.89 2.65
C ASN A 347 -6.91 -8.51 2.12
N GLN A 348 -7.93 -7.89 2.72
CA GLN A 348 -8.46 -6.60 2.29
C GLN A 348 -8.52 -5.60 3.44
N THR A 349 -8.26 -4.32 3.18
CA THR A 349 -8.36 -3.24 4.18
C THR A 349 -8.83 -1.95 3.53
N MET A 350 -9.69 -1.19 4.22
CA MET A 350 -10.28 0.07 3.74
C MET A 350 -9.21 1.17 3.63
N ARG A 351 -8.62 1.34 2.44
CA ARG A 351 -7.70 2.43 2.03
C ARG A 351 -7.35 2.32 0.54
N ASN A 352 -6.91 3.41 -0.07
CA ASN A 352 -6.33 3.33 -1.42
C ASN A 352 -5.02 2.54 -1.35
N MET A 353 -4.69 1.82 -2.43
CA MET A 353 -3.43 1.10 -2.55
C MET A 353 -2.64 1.60 -3.76
N LEU A 354 -1.33 1.74 -3.59
CA LEU A 354 -0.39 1.96 -4.68
C LEU A 354 0.55 0.75 -4.72
N HIS A 355 0.50 -0.01 -5.80
CA HIS A 355 1.28 -1.22 -6.01
C HIS A 355 2.35 -0.97 -7.07
N LEU A 356 3.60 -0.84 -6.63
CA LEU A 356 4.75 -0.63 -7.51
C LEU A 356 5.22 -1.94 -8.13
N ASN A 357 5.39 -1.98 -9.45
CA ASN A 357 5.75 -3.17 -10.21
C ASN A 357 7.24 -3.48 -10.07
N GLN A 358 7.58 -4.68 -9.58
CA GLN A 358 8.95 -5.15 -9.45
C GLN A 358 9.38 -5.90 -10.72
N GLU A 359 9.41 -5.17 -11.84
CA GLU A 359 9.85 -5.63 -13.15
C GLU A 359 9.10 -6.88 -13.66
N GLY A 360 7.81 -7.01 -13.33
CA GLY A 360 6.93 -8.09 -13.77
C GLY A 360 6.99 -9.34 -12.89
N ALA A 361 7.72 -9.32 -11.78
CA ALA A 361 7.86 -10.47 -10.89
C ALA A 361 6.82 -10.50 -9.76
N PHE A 362 6.39 -9.33 -9.28
CA PHE A 362 5.38 -9.10 -8.26
C PHE A 362 5.17 -7.58 -8.07
N PHE A 363 4.27 -7.19 -7.17
CA PHE A 363 4.07 -5.80 -6.77
C PHE A 363 4.36 -5.58 -5.28
N THR A 364 4.86 -4.37 -4.97
CA THR A 364 5.10 -3.87 -3.62
C THR A 364 4.09 -2.79 -3.30
N GLU A 365 3.29 -2.96 -2.24
CA GLU A 365 2.34 -1.93 -1.81
C GLU A 365 3.06 -0.80 -1.06
N THR A 366 2.82 0.46 -1.44
CA THR A 366 3.51 1.66 -0.91
C THR A 366 2.58 2.86 -0.68
N GLY A 367 1.25 2.72 -0.80
CA GLY A 367 0.31 3.84 -0.79
C GLY A 367 0.37 4.70 0.47
N GLN A 368 0.68 4.11 1.62
CA GLN A 368 0.82 4.86 2.88
C GLN A 368 2.17 5.57 3.00
N LEU A 369 3.24 4.98 2.44
CA LEU A 369 4.55 5.61 2.31
C LEU A 369 4.48 6.79 1.34
N ALA A 370 3.84 6.60 0.19
CA ALA A 370 3.64 7.59 -0.85
C ALA A 370 2.78 8.77 -0.41
N GLY A 371 1.88 8.57 0.57
CA GLY A 371 1.01 9.61 1.12
C GLY A 371 -0.32 9.78 0.40
N VAL A 372 -0.76 8.75 -0.35
CA VAL A 372 -1.98 8.76 -1.17
C VAL A 372 -3.04 7.76 -0.71
N SER A 373 -2.82 7.07 0.42
CA SER A 373 -3.71 6.02 0.93
C SER A 373 -5.07 6.51 1.45
N ASN A 374 -5.21 7.81 1.73
CA ASN A 374 -6.37 8.38 2.42
C ASN A 374 -6.92 9.58 1.63
N THR A 375 -8.03 9.39 0.93
CA THR A 375 -8.67 10.47 0.17
C THR A 375 -10.18 10.54 0.37
N ASP A 376 -10.75 9.88 1.38
CA ASP A 376 -12.22 9.80 1.59
C ASP A 376 -12.92 9.08 0.41
N TRP A 377 -14.23 9.24 0.22
CA TRP A 377 -15.03 8.50 -0.76
C TRP A 377 -14.65 8.79 -2.23
N SER A 378 -13.69 8.02 -2.75
CA SER A 378 -12.97 8.34 -3.98
C SER A 378 -13.48 7.57 -5.20
N TRP A 379 -13.51 8.22 -6.38
CA TRP A 379 -14.07 7.62 -7.61
C TRP A 379 -13.07 7.48 -8.74
N SER A 380 -12.72 8.57 -9.43
CA SER A 380 -11.75 8.57 -10.53
C SER A 380 -10.35 8.79 -9.99
N SER A 381 -9.40 7.96 -10.39
CA SER A 381 -7.96 8.22 -10.31
C SER A 381 -7.44 8.55 -11.71
N LEU A 382 -6.60 9.57 -11.83
CA LEU A 382 -5.95 9.96 -13.08
C LEU A 382 -4.49 10.29 -12.81
N PHE A 383 -3.58 9.47 -13.36
CA PHE A 383 -2.16 9.80 -13.45
C PHE A 383 -1.86 10.57 -14.73
N ALA A 384 -1.36 11.80 -14.57
CA ALA A 384 -0.94 12.65 -15.68
C ALA A 384 0.08 13.68 -15.19
N ASP A 385 0.94 14.15 -16.08
CA ASP A 385 1.89 15.23 -15.76
C ASP A 385 1.19 16.59 -15.89
N PHE A 386 0.76 17.19 -14.78
CA PHE A 386 -0.01 18.44 -14.77
C PHE A 386 0.89 19.69 -14.68
N ASP A 387 2.20 19.53 -14.48
CA ASP A 387 3.15 20.63 -14.42
C ASP A 387 4.35 20.55 -15.37
N ASN A 388 4.33 19.57 -16.26
CA ASN A 388 5.27 19.30 -17.36
C ASN A 388 6.68 18.94 -16.88
N ASP A 389 6.86 18.42 -15.67
CA ASP A 389 8.19 18.11 -15.11
C ASP A 389 8.72 16.71 -15.45
N GLY A 390 7.89 15.87 -16.08
CA GLY A 390 8.18 14.49 -16.47
C GLY A 390 7.69 13.43 -15.48
N PHE A 391 7.14 13.83 -14.32
CA PHE A 391 6.51 12.91 -13.38
C PHE A 391 4.99 13.00 -13.46
N LYS A 392 4.34 11.84 -13.33
CA LYS A 392 2.89 11.75 -13.37
C LYS A 392 2.35 12.10 -11.98
N ASP A 393 1.65 13.23 -11.90
CA ASP A 393 0.84 13.65 -10.76
C ASP A 393 -0.46 12.85 -10.68
N LEU A 394 -1.20 12.98 -9.57
CA LEU A 394 -2.42 12.21 -9.31
C LEU A 394 -3.60 13.13 -8.97
N PHE A 395 -4.65 13.07 -9.80
CA PHE A 395 -5.95 13.69 -9.52
C PHE A 395 -6.99 12.64 -9.12
N ILE A 396 -7.73 12.92 -8.05
CA ILE A 396 -8.77 12.02 -7.52
C ILE A 396 -10.10 12.76 -7.33
N THR A 397 -11.18 12.25 -7.89
CA THR A 397 -12.53 12.78 -7.62
C THR A 397 -13.14 12.19 -6.34
N ASN A 398 -14.01 12.96 -5.69
CA ASN A 398 -14.56 12.59 -4.39
C ASN A 398 -16.04 12.95 -4.19
N GLY A 399 -16.63 12.31 -3.20
CA GLY A 399 -17.90 12.68 -2.59
C GLY A 399 -18.99 11.65 -2.79
N TYR A 400 -20.01 11.73 -1.94
CA TYR A 400 -21.12 10.79 -1.91
C TYR A 400 -22.38 11.44 -1.34
N LYS A 401 -23.51 11.36 -2.04
CA LYS A 401 -24.70 12.17 -1.71
C LYS A 401 -25.36 11.79 -0.38
N ARG A 402 -25.36 10.51 0.00
CA ARG A 402 -25.91 10.02 1.27
C ARG A 402 -24.99 8.98 1.89
N ASP A 403 -24.21 9.39 2.89
CA ASP A 403 -23.33 8.50 3.63
C ASP A 403 -24.14 7.55 4.52
N TYR A 404 -24.42 6.36 4.00
CA TYR A 404 -25.07 5.29 4.75
C TYR A 404 -24.08 4.53 5.65
N THR A 405 -22.78 4.85 5.60
CA THR A 405 -21.72 4.23 6.40
C THR A 405 -21.41 5.02 7.68
N ASN A 406 -21.92 6.25 7.79
CA ASN A 406 -21.81 7.07 8.98
C ASN A 406 -22.38 6.34 10.22
N MET A 407 -21.54 6.17 11.23
CA MET A 407 -21.86 5.32 12.38
C MET A 407 -22.95 5.90 13.29
N ASP A 408 -23.11 7.22 13.36
CA ASP A 408 -24.25 7.84 14.06
C ASP A 408 -25.57 7.56 13.34
N PHE A 409 -25.56 7.61 12.00
CA PHE A 409 -26.72 7.23 11.20
C PHE A 409 -27.04 5.73 11.34
N ILE A 410 -26.04 4.85 11.28
CA ILE A 410 -26.22 3.40 11.46
C ILE A 410 -26.88 3.11 12.82
N ASN A 411 -26.38 3.72 13.91
CA ASN A 411 -26.96 3.58 15.24
C ASN A 411 -28.42 4.05 15.29
N TYR A 412 -28.72 5.20 14.69
CA TYR A 412 -30.09 5.71 14.58
C TYR A 412 -31.00 4.73 13.83
N ALA A 413 -30.58 4.21 12.67
CA ALA A 413 -31.35 3.29 11.85
C ALA A 413 -31.64 1.96 12.59
N VAL A 414 -30.66 1.43 13.33
CA VAL A 414 -30.84 0.22 14.15
C VAL A 414 -31.87 0.45 15.26
N GLN A 415 -31.78 1.57 15.99
CA GLN A 415 -32.74 1.91 17.05
C GLN A 415 -34.17 2.05 16.50
N GLN A 416 -34.31 2.69 15.34
CA GLN A 416 -35.59 2.81 14.64
C GLN A 416 -36.20 1.44 14.32
N LYS A 417 -35.41 0.50 13.77
CA LYS A 417 -35.87 -0.87 13.47
C LYS A 417 -36.29 -1.66 14.71
N ILE A 418 -35.60 -1.47 15.84
CA ILE A 418 -35.99 -2.06 17.12
C ILE A 418 -37.34 -1.49 17.58
N ASN A 419 -37.52 -0.17 17.49
CA ASN A 419 -38.76 0.51 17.84
C ASN A 419 -39.94 0.07 16.95
N GLU A 420 -39.73 -0.16 15.65
CA GLU A 420 -40.75 -0.73 14.75
C GLU A 420 -41.21 -2.10 15.23
N THR A 421 -40.24 -2.96 15.58
CA THR A 421 -40.50 -4.32 16.07
C THR A 421 -41.28 -4.32 17.39
N GLN A 422 -40.99 -3.35 18.27
CA GLN A 422 -41.64 -3.23 19.58
C GLN A 422 -42.99 -2.50 19.54
N ASN A 423 -43.10 -1.42 18.76
CA ASN A 423 -44.24 -0.49 18.78
C ASN A 423 -45.16 -0.59 17.54
N LYS A 424 -44.88 -1.48 16.58
CA LYS A 424 -45.65 -1.71 15.33
C LYS A 424 -45.87 -0.46 14.47
N LYS A 425 -45.06 0.59 14.63
CA LYS A 425 -45.14 1.81 13.83
C LYS A 425 -43.98 1.81 12.85
N GLU A 426 -44.27 1.53 11.58
CA GLU A 426 -43.33 1.55 10.47
C GLU A 426 -42.85 2.98 10.18
N ILE A 427 -41.56 3.16 9.98
CA ILE A 427 -40.95 4.44 9.62
C ILE A 427 -40.92 4.57 8.11
N ALA A 428 -41.18 5.77 7.60
CA ALA A 428 -41.06 5.99 6.17
C ALA A 428 -39.59 5.91 5.75
N VAL A 429 -39.29 5.13 4.71
CA VAL A 429 -37.93 5.02 4.13
C VAL A 429 -37.33 6.39 3.79
N VAL A 430 -38.18 7.35 3.40
CA VAL A 430 -37.79 8.74 3.12
C VAL A 430 -37.24 9.43 4.37
N ASP A 431 -37.86 9.23 5.53
CA ASP A 431 -37.40 9.82 6.80
C ASP A 431 -36.00 9.29 7.19
N LEU A 432 -35.70 8.03 6.88
CA LEU A 432 -34.36 7.45 7.08
C LEU A 432 -33.32 8.06 6.13
N ILE A 433 -33.65 8.19 4.84
CA ILE A 433 -32.74 8.76 3.83
C ILE A 433 -32.39 10.22 4.16
N GLU A 434 -33.37 11.01 4.60
CA GLU A 434 -33.15 12.42 4.98
C GLU A 434 -32.18 12.59 6.16
N LYS A 435 -31.97 11.54 6.97
CA LYS A 435 -31.03 11.54 8.10
C LYS A 435 -29.60 11.17 7.72
N MET A 436 -29.37 10.64 6.52
CA MET A 436 -28.01 10.36 6.05
C MET A 436 -27.29 11.67 5.69
N PRO A 437 -26.13 11.95 6.30
CA PRO A 437 -25.35 13.14 5.97
C PRO A 437 -24.72 13.00 4.57
N PRO A 438 -24.56 14.10 3.81
CA PRO A 438 -23.80 14.09 2.57
C PRO A 438 -22.28 14.10 2.84
N ILE A 439 -21.51 13.54 1.91
CA ILE A 439 -20.07 13.69 1.78
C ILE A 439 -19.81 14.63 0.62
N GLN A 440 -19.74 15.93 0.91
CA GLN A 440 -19.35 16.93 -0.08
C GLN A 440 -17.91 17.33 0.22
N GLU A 441 -16.97 16.73 -0.51
CA GLU A 441 -15.54 16.89 -0.27
C GLU A 441 -14.81 17.51 -1.45
N ILE A 442 -13.58 17.95 -1.18
CA ILE A 442 -12.68 18.38 -2.23
C ILE A 442 -12.22 17.15 -3.03
N ASN A 443 -12.08 17.31 -4.34
CA ASN A 443 -11.29 16.38 -5.14
C ASN A 443 -9.82 16.53 -4.71
N TYR A 444 -8.99 15.49 -4.75
CA TYR A 444 -7.60 15.58 -4.32
C TYR A 444 -6.68 15.78 -5.53
N MET A 445 -5.65 16.60 -5.35
CA MET A 445 -4.59 16.79 -6.33
C MET A 445 -3.25 16.59 -5.63
N PHE A 446 -2.47 15.64 -6.11
CA PHE A 446 -1.16 15.31 -5.58
C PHE A 446 -0.08 15.53 -6.63
N LYS A 447 0.94 16.32 -6.29
CA LYS A 447 2.16 16.41 -7.08
C LYS A 447 3.08 15.23 -6.77
N ASN A 448 3.57 14.55 -7.79
CA ASN A 448 4.63 13.55 -7.67
C ASN A 448 5.98 14.27 -7.47
N LEU A 449 6.73 13.88 -6.43
CA LEU A 449 7.97 14.57 -6.06
C LEU A 449 9.23 13.88 -6.62
N ASP A 450 9.21 12.55 -6.66
CA ASP A 450 10.41 11.74 -6.91
C ASP A 450 10.09 10.32 -7.43
N GLY A 451 8.85 10.05 -7.82
CA GLY A 451 8.38 8.73 -8.24
C GLY A 451 7.85 7.84 -7.10
N ILE A 452 8.07 8.21 -5.84
CA ILE A 452 7.64 7.45 -4.67
C ILE A 452 6.72 8.28 -3.78
N HIS A 453 7.06 9.55 -3.57
CA HIS A 453 6.37 10.44 -2.65
C HIS A 453 5.48 11.44 -3.36
N PHE A 454 4.31 11.66 -2.77
CA PHE A 454 3.32 12.60 -3.28
C PHE A 454 3.02 13.70 -2.26
N LYS A 455 2.74 14.90 -2.77
CA LYS A 455 2.35 16.05 -1.95
C LYS A 455 1.01 16.60 -2.40
N LYS A 456 0.09 16.78 -1.45
CA LYS A 456 -1.21 17.42 -1.72
C LYS A 456 -1.04 18.90 -2.12
N MET A 457 -1.61 19.29 -3.26
CA MET A 457 -1.42 20.61 -3.89
C MET A 457 -2.69 21.46 -4.01
N ASN A 458 -3.86 20.94 -3.64
CA ASN A 458 -5.18 21.58 -3.80
C ASN A 458 -5.21 23.11 -3.64
N GLU A 459 -4.79 23.62 -2.48
CA GLU A 459 -4.82 25.07 -2.18
C GLU A 459 -3.86 25.86 -3.07
N SER A 460 -2.66 25.33 -3.31
CA SER A 460 -1.62 25.98 -4.12
C SER A 460 -1.96 25.98 -5.61
N TRP A 461 -2.64 24.92 -6.09
CA TRP A 461 -2.97 24.72 -7.48
C TRP A 461 -4.39 25.17 -7.86
N GLY A 462 -5.28 25.48 -6.90
CA GLY A 462 -6.61 26.05 -7.19
C GLY A 462 -7.72 25.01 -7.40
N LEU A 463 -7.61 23.86 -6.73
CA LEU A 463 -8.55 22.72 -6.79
C LEU A 463 -9.20 22.48 -5.41
N ASP A 464 -9.76 23.52 -4.79
CA ASP A 464 -10.27 23.52 -3.41
C ASP A 464 -11.82 23.44 -3.31
N GLN A 465 -12.50 23.23 -4.44
CA GLN A 465 -13.96 23.24 -4.49
C GLN A 465 -14.55 21.94 -3.96
N LYS A 466 -15.44 22.05 -2.97
CA LYS A 466 -16.18 20.90 -2.44
C LYS A 466 -17.34 20.54 -3.35
N THR A 467 -17.34 19.32 -3.87
CA THR A 467 -18.34 18.82 -4.81
C THR A 467 -18.72 17.39 -4.48
N ILE A 468 -19.65 16.82 -5.25
CA ILE A 468 -19.88 15.38 -5.33
C ILE A 468 -19.56 15.03 -6.78
N SER A 469 -18.36 14.50 -6.99
CA SER A 469 -17.75 14.25 -8.28
C SER A 469 -17.55 12.75 -8.50
N ASN A 470 -17.76 12.26 -9.72
CA ASN A 470 -17.50 10.86 -10.07
C ASN A 470 -16.52 10.76 -11.24
N GLY A 471 -17.01 10.70 -12.48
CA GLY A 471 -16.16 10.63 -13.66
C GLY A 471 -15.31 11.89 -13.85
N ALA A 472 -14.03 11.69 -14.17
CA ALA A 472 -13.11 12.75 -14.58
C ALA A 472 -12.23 12.28 -15.75
N VAL A 473 -11.70 13.24 -16.49
CA VAL A 473 -10.74 13.06 -17.60
C VAL A 473 -9.80 14.27 -17.66
N TYR A 474 -8.67 14.11 -18.33
CA TYR A 474 -7.77 15.21 -18.69
C TYR A 474 -7.56 15.28 -20.22
N SER A 475 -7.22 16.46 -20.73
CA SER A 475 -6.93 16.72 -22.14
C SER A 475 -6.35 18.13 -22.30
N ASP A 476 -5.51 18.35 -23.31
CA ASP A 476 -5.12 19.70 -23.75
C ASP A 476 -6.21 20.27 -24.67
N LEU A 477 -7.26 20.86 -24.08
CA LEU A 477 -8.49 21.23 -24.79
C LEU A 477 -8.33 22.48 -25.67
N ASP A 478 -7.33 23.34 -25.42
CA ASP A 478 -7.02 24.50 -26.25
C ASP A 478 -5.68 24.44 -26.99
N ASN A 479 -5.04 23.26 -26.98
CA ASN A 479 -3.80 22.93 -27.69
C ASN A 479 -2.63 23.86 -27.29
N ASP A 480 -2.55 24.25 -26.02
CA ASP A 480 -1.53 25.17 -25.51
C ASP A 480 -0.34 24.49 -24.82
N GLY A 481 -0.36 23.16 -24.71
CA GLY A 481 0.74 22.35 -24.20
C GLY A 481 0.66 22.04 -22.71
N ASP A 482 -0.47 22.28 -22.06
CA ASP A 482 -0.77 21.80 -20.71
C ASP A 482 -2.10 21.00 -20.66
N LEU A 483 -2.29 20.24 -19.58
CA LEU A 483 -3.46 19.38 -19.43
C LEU A 483 -4.54 20.05 -18.58
N ASP A 484 -5.72 20.24 -19.16
CA ASP A 484 -6.95 20.64 -18.48
C ASP A 484 -7.63 19.46 -17.78
N ILE A 485 -8.50 19.77 -16.81
CA ILE A 485 -9.27 18.75 -16.07
C ILE A 485 -10.78 18.98 -16.25
N ILE A 486 -11.50 17.90 -16.55
CA ILE A 486 -12.95 17.89 -16.76
C ILE A 486 -13.57 16.91 -15.75
N VAL A 487 -14.60 17.36 -15.02
CA VAL A 487 -15.23 16.57 -13.95
C VAL A 487 -16.76 16.56 -14.08
N ASN A 488 -17.34 15.37 -13.98
CA ASN A 488 -18.78 15.14 -13.94
C ASN A 488 -19.27 15.18 -12.48
N ASN A 489 -20.11 16.17 -12.18
CA ASN A 489 -20.64 16.41 -10.85
C ASN A 489 -22.09 15.95 -10.74
N ILE A 490 -22.44 15.35 -9.59
CA ILE A 490 -23.83 15.10 -9.22
C ILE A 490 -24.50 16.40 -8.78
N ASP A 491 -25.69 16.66 -9.31
CA ASP A 491 -26.59 17.79 -9.02
C ASP A 491 -26.00 19.21 -9.26
N ASN A 492 -24.75 19.31 -9.69
CA ASN A 492 -24.03 20.55 -9.99
C ASN A 492 -23.60 20.58 -11.47
N PRO A 493 -23.31 21.78 -12.04
CA PRO A 493 -22.68 21.86 -13.36
C PRO A 493 -21.39 21.05 -13.40
N ALA A 494 -21.09 20.40 -14.53
CA ALA A 494 -19.75 19.84 -14.78
C ALA A 494 -18.66 20.92 -14.60
N SER A 495 -17.52 20.53 -14.04
CA SER A 495 -16.38 21.44 -13.81
C SER A 495 -15.38 21.33 -14.94
N ILE A 496 -14.93 22.47 -15.46
CA ILE A 496 -13.84 22.58 -16.44
C ILE A 496 -12.75 23.44 -15.81
N TYR A 497 -11.61 22.83 -15.50
CA TYR A 497 -10.46 23.52 -14.95
C TYR A 497 -9.45 23.76 -16.06
N ARG A 498 -9.21 25.03 -16.35
CA ARG A 498 -8.14 25.42 -17.26
C ARG A 498 -6.80 25.39 -16.53
N ASN A 499 -5.83 24.65 -17.03
CA ASN A 499 -4.46 24.74 -16.57
C ASN A 499 -3.79 26.01 -17.13
N ASN A 500 -2.99 26.67 -16.30
CA ASN A 500 -2.42 27.99 -16.59
C ASN A 500 -0.90 27.90 -16.60
N SER A 501 -0.39 26.70 -16.88
CA SER A 501 1.02 26.41 -16.96
C SER A 501 1.54 27.01 -18.26
N ASN A 502 2.02 28.25 -18.20
CA ASN A 502 2.71 28.87 -19.33
C ASN A 502 3.94 28.02 -19.74
N PHE A 503 4.50 28.29 -20.92
CA PHE A 503 5.80 27.78 -21.40
C PHE A 503 6.98 27.86 -20.40
N ASP A 504 6.86 28.65 -19.32
CA ASP A 504 7.85 28.71 -18.23
C ASP A 504 7.79 27.49 -17.27
N SER A 505 6.79 26.60 -17.42
CA SER A 505 6.55 25.44 -16.53
C SER A 505 7.30 24.18 -16.98
N GLY A 506 7.72 24.12 -18.25
CA GLY A 506 8.33 22.96 -18.88
C GLY A 506 7.76 22.73 -20.28
N ASN A 507 8.58 22.15 -21.16
CA ASN A 507 8.18 21.72 -22.49
C ASN A 507 7.37 20.43 -22.41
N SER A 508 6.45 20.26 -23.35
CA SER A 508 5.66 19.04 -23.50
C SER A 508 5.58 18.59 -24.96
N VAL A 509 5.23 17.33 -25.16
CA VAL A 509 4.97 16.75 -26.47
C VAL A 509 3.80 15.77 -26.41
N GLN A 510 2.91 15.86 -27.38
CA GLN A 510 1.79 14.95 -27.57
C GLN A 510 2.08 14.01 -28.75
N ILE A 511 2.02 12.70 -28.49
CA ILE A 511 2.29 11.66 -29.49
C ILE A 511 0.99 10.96 -29.88
N THR A 512 0.72 10.87 -31.18
CA THR A 512 -0.35 10.05 -31.77
C THR A 512 0.26 8.92 -32.60
N LEU A 513 -0.34 7.73 -32.52
CA LEU A 513 0.11 6.55 -33.25
C LEU A 513 -0.84 6.23 -34.40
N LYS A 514 -0.29 5.72 -35.50
CA LYS A 514 -1.08 5.25 -36.65
C LYS A 514 -0.52 3.93 -37.18
N ASP A 515 -1.38 2.93 -37.29
CA ASP A 515 -1.11 1.68 -38.02
C ASP A 515 -2.09 1.52 -39.19
N PRO A 516 -1.74 2.02 -40.40
CA PRO A 516 -2.61 1.93 -41.56
C PRO A 516 -2.91 0.50 -42.02
N GLN A 517 -2.13 -0.50 -41.59
CA GLN A 517 -2.30 -1.90 -41.99
C GLN A 517 -3.17 -2.71 -41.03
N SER A 518 -3.38 -2.22 -39.81
CA SER A 518 -4.20 -2.84 -38.76
C SER A 518 -5.69 -2.44 -38.87
N GLN A 519 -6.62 -3.16 -38.24
CA GLN A 519 -7.98 -2.64 -37.98
C GLN A 519 -7.99 -1.74 -36.74
N ASN A 520 -7.13 -2.02 -35.76
CA ASN A 520 -6.76 -1.11 -34.67
C ASN A 520 -5.85 0.03 -35.22
N LYS A 521 -6.44 0.96 -35.99
CA LYS A 521 -5.72 2.05 -36.69
C LYS A 521 -4.95 2.98 -35.77
N GLU A 522 -5.45 3.19 -34.56
CA GLU A 522 -4.88 4.09 -33.56
C GLU A 522 -3.85 3.39 -32.66
N ALA A 523 -3.59 2.10 -32.88
CA ALA A 523 -2.67 1.29 -32.09
C ALA A 523 -2.97 1.34 -30.57
N ILE A 524 -4.24 1.17 -30.20
CA ILE A 524 -4.66 1.00 -28.80
C ILE A 524 -3.95 -0.24 -28.23
N GLY A 525 -3.38 -0.10 -27.03
CA GLY A 525 -2.53 -1.10 -26.38
C GLY A 525 -1.03 -0.94 -26.65
N ALA A 526 -0.61 -0.03 -27.54
CA ALA A 526 0.81 0.20 -27.79
C ALA A 526 1.50 0.81 -26.57
N ARG A 527 2.70 0.33 -26.26
CA ARG A 527 3.60 0.92 -25.25
C ARG A 527 4.57 1.87 -25.93
N VAL A 528 4.66 3.09 -25.43
CA VAL A 528 5.53 4.14 -25.95
C VAL A 528 6.44 4.62 -24.82
N THR A 529 7.75 4.59 -25.05
CA THR A 529 8.75 5.07 -24.11
C THR A 529 9.54 6.21 -24.75
N LEU A 530 9.53 7.38 -24.12
CA LEU A 530 10.27 8.56 -24.53
C LEU A 530 11.53 8.71 -23.68
N TYR A 531 12.66 8.96 -24.35
CA TYR A 531 13.95 9.23 -23.72
C TYR A 531 14.41 10.66 -24.01
N SER A 532 14.84 11.38 -22.98
CA SER A 532 15.38 12.74 -23.08
C SER A 532 16.38 13.00 -21.95
N ASP A 533 17.67 13.04 -22.26
CA ASP A 533 18.78 13.05 -21.30
C ASP A 533 18.70 11.85 -20.32
N SER A 534 18.43 12.12 -19.03
CA SER A 534 18.22 11.11 -18.00
C SER A 534 16.74 10.77 -17.78
N LEU A 535 15.82 11.43 -18.48
CA LEU A 535 14.38 11.20 -18.35
C LEU A 535 14.00 10.00 -19.21
N LEU A 536 13.30 9.06 -18.57
CA LEU A 536 12.54 7.99 -19.20
C LEU A 536 11.09 8.23 -18.81
N VAL A 537 10.17 8.25 -19.77
CA VAL A 537 8.73 8.24 -19.48
C VAL A 537 8.08 7.19 -20.36
N GLN A 538 7.47 6.19 -19.74
CA GLN A 538 6.64 5.20 -20.43
C GLN A 538 5.15 5.57 -20.29
N GLN A 539 4.39 5.33 -21.35
CA GLN A 539 2.93 5.29 -21.33
C GLN A 539 2.39 4.15 -22.21
N VAL A 540 1.18 3.70 -21.89
CA VAL A 540 0.39 2.79 -22.72
C VAL A 540 -0.75 3.56 -23.36
N ASN A 541 -0.93 3.41 -24.67
CA ASN A 541 -2.06 3.96 -25.42
C ASN A 541 -3.35 3.18 -25.11
N GLN A 542 -3.88 3.34 -23.90
CA GLN A 542 -5.16 2.78 -23.48
C GLN A 542 -6.04 3.93 -22.96
N PRO A 543 -7.05 4.36 -23.72
CA PRO A 543 -7.86 5.54 -23.37
C PRO A 543 -8.80 5.32 -22.20
N VAL A 544 -9.17 4.09 -21.83
CA VAL A 544 -10.07 3.86 -20.68
C VAL A 544 -9.33 4.12 -19.37
N ARG A 545 -9.52 5.34 -18.86
CA ARG A 545 -8.93 5.87 -17.61
C ARG A 545 -9.91 6.84 -16.97
N GLY A 546 -9.82 6.95 -15.65
CA GLY A 546 -10.84 7.65 -14.86
C GLY A 546 -12.11 6.80 -14.70
N TYR A 547 -12.83 7.01 -13.61
CA TYR A 547 -13.98 6.17 -13.29
C TYR A 547 -15.11 6.38 -14.30
N GLN A 548 -15.52 5.28 -14.96
CA GLN A 548 -16.53 5.28 -16.03
C GLN A 548 -16.14 6.10 -17.28
N SER A 549 -14.87 6.48 -17.43
CA SER A 549 -14.44 7.47 -18.41
C SER A 549 -13.43 6.92 -19.43
N SER A 550 -13.19 7.73 -20.46
CA SER A 550 -12.05 7.56 -21.38
C SER A 550 -11.40 8.91 -21.70
N VAL A 551 -10.07 8.94 -21.66
CA VAL A 551 -9.22 10.11 -21.94
C VAL A 551 -8.79 10.16 -23.41
N SER A 552 -8.06 11.23 -23.76
CA SER A 552 -7.44 11.40 -25.06
C SER A 552 -6.51 10.24 -25.44
N ARG A 553 -6.39 9.97 -26.74
CA ARG A 553 -5.37 9.08 -27.33
C ARG A 553 -4.08 9.81 -27.67
N ARG A 554 -4.02 11.13 -27.44
CA ARG A 554 -2.81 11.94 -27.57
C ARG A 554 -1.99 11.72 -26.31
N LEU A 555 -0.97 10.87 -26.40
CA LEU A 555 -0.09 10.57 -25.27
C LEU A 555 0.72 11.82 -24.91
N PHE A 556 0.46 12.39 -23.75
CA PHE A 556 1.06 13.66 -23.32
C PHE A 556 2.31 13.43 -22.46
N TYR A 557 3.45 13.95 -22.86
CA TYR A 557 4.72 13.85 -22.14
C TYR A 557 5.22 15.24 -21.77
N GLY A 558 5.32 15.56 -20.47
CA GLY A 558 6.19 16.64 -20.03
C GLY A 558 7.65 16.19 -20.08
N ILE A 559 8.53 17.09 -20.51
CA ILE A 559 9.98 16.85 -20.57
C ILE A 559 10.77 17.88 -19.75
N GLY A 560 10.08 18.70 -18.96
CA GLY A 560 10.67 19.78 -18.17
C GLY A 560 11.38 20.79 -19.06
N ASN A 561 12.55 21.27 -18.63
CA ASN A 561 13.32 22.26 -19.38
C ASN A 561 14.13 21.68 -20.55
N ARG A 562 13.92 20.41 -20.91
CA ARG A 562 14.68 19.74 -21.98
C ARG A 562 14.17 20.20 -23.34
N GLU A 563 15.10 20.42 -24.27
CA GLU A 563 14.79 20.95 -25.61
C GLU A 563 14.84 19.88 -26.71
N LYS A 564 15.18 18.64 -26.36
CA LYS A 564 15.43 17.56 -27.31
C LYS A 564 14.87 16.24 -26.79
N ILE A 565 14.47 15.39 -27.73
CA ILE A 565 14.11 14.00 -27.49
C ILE A 565 15.21 13.16 -28.12
N ASP A 566 15.83 12.27 -27.36
CA ASP A 566 16.93 11.42 -27.84
C ASP A 566 16.37 10.26 -28.66
N SER A 567 15.34 9.61 -28.13
CA SER A 567 14.64 8.55 -28.85
C SER A 567 13.22 8.31 -28.35
N ILE A 568 12.40 7.75 -29.23
CA ILE A 568 11.07 7.24 -28.92
C ILE A 568 11.04 5.77 -29.32
N GLU A 569 10.84 4.90 -28.33
CA GLU A 569 10.65 3.46 -28.51
C GLU A 569 9.15 3.15 -28.47
N ILE A 570 8.68 2.33 -29.41
CA ILE A 570 7.29 1.89 -29.50
C ILE A 570 7.28 0.37 -29.61
N ILE A 571 6.51 -0.27 -28.74
CA ILE A 571 6.10 -1.66 -28.87
C ILE A 571 4.63 -1.63 -29.29
N TRP A 572 4.40 -2.00 -30.56
CA TRP A 572 3.08 -2.02 -31.18
C TRP A 572 2.23 -3.17 -30.61
N PRO A 573 0.89 -3.12 -30.75
CA PRO A 573 0.00 -4.15 -30.18
C PRO A 573 0.33 -5.57 -30.66
N ASP A 574 0.77 -5.72 -31.91
CA ASP A 574 1.22 -6.98 -32.52
C ASP A 574 2.63 -7.43 -32.08
N GLY A 575 3.25 -6.74 -31.14
CA GLY A 575 4.57 -7.04 -30.58
C GLY A 575 5.75 -6.57 -31.44
N GLN A 576 5.52 -5.90 -32.58
CA GLN A 576 6.61 -5.29 -33.35
C GLN A 576 7.24 -4.13 -32.56
N LYS A 577 8.55 -3.96 -32.69
CA LYS A 577 9.29 -2.86 -32.08
C LYS A 577 9.74 -1.85 -33.12
N GLN A 578 9.62 -0.57 -32.80
CA GLN A 578 10.09 0.55 -33.61
C GLN A 578 10.78 1.59 -32.72
N ILE A 579 11.98 2.02 -33.11
CA ILE A 579 12.70 3.10 -32.44
C ILE A 579 12.90 4.25 -33.44
N SER A 580 12.58 5.47 -33.01
CA SER A 580 12.90 6.71 -33.73
C SER A 580 13.97 7.47 -32.95
N TYR A 581 15.16 7.61 -33.52
CA TYR A 581 16.27 8.38 -32.94
C TYR A 581 16.23 9.85 -33.37
N ASP A 582 16.60 10.74 -32.45
CA ASP A 582 16.69 12.19 -32.63
C ASP A 582 15.48 12.80 -33.37
N PRO A 583 14.22 12.50 -32.98
CA PRO A 583 13.07 13.07 -33.65
C PRO A 583 13.05 14.59 -33.53
N VAL A 584 12.62 15.27 -34.59
CA VAL A 584 12.46 16.73 -34.58
C VAL A 584 11.41 17.10 -33.53
N PHE A 585 11.80 17.90 -32.54
CA PHE A 585 10.89 18.37 -31.51
C PHE A 585 9.71 19.15 -32.13
N SER A 586 8.49 18.73 -31.79
CA SER A 586 7.23 19.34 -32.19
C SER A 586 6.23 19.11 -31.06
N PRO A 587 5.38 20.10 -30.68
CA PRO A 587 4.35 19.90 -29.65
C PRO A 587 3.39 18.76 -29.99
N PHE A 588 3.17 18.52 -31.28
CA PHE A 588 2.39 17.39 -31.79
C PHE A 588 3.25 16.53 -32.70
N LEU A 589 3.44 15.26 -32.33
CA LEU A 589 4.13 14.25 -33.12
C LEU A 589 3.14 13.16 -33.54
N SER A 590 3.13 12.84 -34.83
CA SER A 590 2.37 11.69 -35.34
C SER A 590 3.33 10.64 -35.87
N ILE A 591 3.30 9.45 -35.28
CA ILE A 591 4.19 8.36 -35.63
C ILE A 591 3.38 7.27 -36.32
N THR A 592 3.69 7.04 -37.59
CA THR A 592 3.12 5.93 -38.36
C THR A 592 4.01 4.71 -38.27
N LYS A 593 3.42 3.54 -38.04
CA LYS A 593 4.11 2.24 -38.03
C LYS A 593 4.83 2.01 -39.36
N LYS A 594 6.10 1.63 -39.28
CA LYS A 594 6.90 1.17 -40.40
C LYS A 594 7.11 -0.33 -40.27
N ILE A 595 7.14 -1.04 -41.40
CA ILE A 595 7.49 -2.47 -41.41
C ILE A 595 8.97 -2.57 -41.01
N THR A 596 9.24 -3.05 -39.80
CA THR A 596 10.59 -3.33 -39.32
C THR A 596 10.83 -4.84 -39.35
N SER A 597 12.04 -5.27 -39.76
CA SER A 597 12.45 -6.68 -39.73
C SER A 597 13.01 -7.12 -38.38
N GLU A 598 13.05 -6.22 -37.39
CA GLU A 598 13.62 -6.46 -36.07
C GLU A 598 12.57 -7.10 -35.17
N LYS A 599 12.61 -8.45 -35.09
CA LYS A 599 11.90 -9.18 -34.04
C LYS A 599 12.60 -8.95 -32.70
N ASN A 600 11.79 -8.87 -31.65
CA ASN A 600 12.18 -8.74 -30.25
C ASN A 600 13.52 -9.43 -29.93
N ILE A 601 14.55 -8.63 -29.66
CA ILE A 601 15.76 -9.12 -29.02
C ILE A 601 15.39 -9.24 -27.54
N SER A 602 15.19 -10.48 -27.06
CA SER A 602 15.12 -10.75 -25.62
C SER A 602 16.38 -10.16 -24.97
N LEU A 603 16.17 -9.15 -24.13
CA LEU A 603 17.24 -8.62 -23.28
C LEU A 603 17.76 -9.78 -22.45
N LYS A 604 19.06 -10.09 -22.57
CA LYS A 604 19.72 -10.96 -21.60
C LYS A 604 19.65 -10.27 -20.25
N ILE A 605 18.80 -10.77 -19.36
CA ILE A 605 18.77 -10.34 -17.97
C ILE A 605 20.19 -10.62 -17.41
N PRO A 606 20.90 -9.60 -16.89
CA PRO A 606 22.15 -9.84 -16.17
C PRO A 606 21.92 -10.89 -15.08
N GLY A 607 22.88 -11.77 -14.83
CA GLY A 607 22.71 -12.81 -13.81
C GLY A 607 22.51 -12.16 -12.43
N SER A 608 21.45 -12.51 -11.70
CA SER A 608 21.15 -11.91 -10.40
C SER A 608 22.23 -12.26 -9.36
N LEU A 609 22.38 -11.43 -8.33
CA LEU A 609 23.38 -11.61 -7.27
C LEU A 609 23.15 -12.91 -6.49
N PHE A 610 21.89 -13.21 -6.16
CA PHE A 610 21.50 -14.37 -5.37
C PHE A 610 20.86 -15.45 -6.24
N ASN A 611 21.44 -16.65 -6.23
CA ASN A 611 20.79 -17.80 -6.88
C ASN A 611 19.87 -18.49 -5.89
N PHE A 612 18.61 -18.62 -6.26
CA PHE A 612 17.66 -19.37 -5.46
C PHE A 612 17.88 -20.88 -5.64
N THR A 613 18.61 -21.48 -4.72
CA THR A 613 18.80 -22.94 -4.67
C THR A 613 17.72 -23.52 -3.75
N LYS A 614 16.64 -24.09 -4.33
CA LYS A 614 15.67 -24.90 -3.57
C LYS A 614 16.36 -26.15 -3.02
N LEU A 615 17.01 -26.05 -1.85
CA LEU A 615 17.42 -27.23 -1.10
C LEU A 615 16.14 -27.97 -0.70
N LYS A 616 15.89 -29.16 -1.25
CA LYS A 616 14.70 -29.97 -0.88
C LYS A 616 14.57 -30.19 0.64
N ALA A 617 15.67 -30.07 1.39
CA ALA A 617 15.70 -30.13 2.84
C ALA A 617 15.18 -28.86 3.53
N SER A 618 15.36 -27.66 2.97
CA SER A 618 14.88 -26.40 3.58
C SER A 618 13.35 -26.35 3.66
N GLN A 619 12.66 -26.96 2.68
CA GLN A 619 11.19 -27.13 2.71
C GLN A 619 10.68 -27.98 3.90
N LYS A 620 11.57 -28.70 4.60
CA LYS A 620 11.22 -29.50 5.78
C LYS A 620 11.47 -28.76 7.09
N ILE A 621 12.25 -27.68 7.06
CA ILE A 621 12.54 -26.82 8.21
C ILE A 621 11.45 -25.75 8.23
N VAL A 622 10.39 -26.01 9.01
CA VAL A 622 9.16 -25.22 9.02
C VAL A 622 8.87 -24.77 10.44
N HIS A 623 8.73 -23.46 10.62
CA HIS A 623 8.11 -22.92 11.82
C HIS A 623 6.59 -23.02 11.70
N LYS A 624 5.92 -23.38 12.78
CA LYS A 624 4.46 -23.46 12.82
C LYS A 624 3.96 -22.70 14.03
N GLU A 625 3.21 -21.63 13.74
CA GLU A 625 2.65 -20.78 14.78
C GLU A 625 1.40 -21.40 15.43
N ASN A 626 1.12 -21.01 16.67
CA ASN A 626 -0.10 -21.36 17.39
C ASN A 626 -1.30 -20.49 16.96
N GLU A 627 -2.51 -20.86 17.40
CA GLU A 627 -3.71 -20.05 17.19
C GLU A 627 -4.00 -19.20 18.44
N TYR A 628 -3.21 -18.15 18.66
CA TYR A 628 -3.40 -17.18 19.73
C TYR A 628 -3.80 -15.79 19.21
N VAL A 629 -4.58 -15.04 19.98
CA VAL A 629 -5.09 -13.71 19.60
C VAL A 629 -4.92 -12.74 20.76
N ASP A 630 -3.84 -11.96 20.74
CA ASP A 630 -3.44 -11.04 21.81
C ASP A 630 -4.53 -10.02 22.17
N PHE A 631 -5.33 -9.59 21.19
CA PHE A 631 -6.44 -8.64 21.39
C PHE A 631 -7.53 -9.16 22.33
N LYS A 632 -7.57 -10.47 22.62
CA LYS A 632 -8.53 -11.05 23.58
C LYS A 632 -8.08 -10.85 25.03
N GLU A 633 -6.77 -10.86 25.28
CA GLU A 633 -6.20 -10.59 26.60
C GLU A 633 -6.10 -9.09 26.87
N GLN A 634 -5.45 -8.32 25.99
CA GLN A 634 -5.37 -6.87 26.10
C GLN A 634 -6.04 -6.20 24.90
N ARG A 635 -7.28 -5.77 25.10
CA ARG A 635 -8.19 -5.25 24.06
C ARG A 635 -7.72 -3.99 23.35
N LEU A 636 -6.79 -3.23 23.93
CA LEU A 636 -6.30 -1.95 23.38
C LEU A 636 -4.92 -2.06 22.73
N LEU A 637 -4.34 -3.26 22.60
CA LEU A 637 -3.05 -3.48 21.94
C LEU A 637 -3.04 -2.98 20.48
N PRO A 638 -1.93 -2.41 20.00
CA PRO A 638 -1.80 -1.95 18.61
C PRO A 638 -1.56 -3.11 17.62
N TYR A 639 -0.87 -4.16 18.05
CA TYR A 639 -0.49 -5.33 17.26
C TYR A 639 -0.15 -6.52 18.19
N PHE A 640 0.05 -7.70 17.60
CA PHE A 640 0.43 -8.93 18.30
C PHE A 640 1.86 -8.86 18.81
N LEU A 641 2.07 -9.45 19.98
CA LEU A 641 3.33 -9.65 20.67
C LEU A 641 3.68 -11.13 20.83
N SER A 642 2.77 -12.04 20.46
CA SER A 642 2.95 -13.50 20.45
C SER A 642 3.78 -14.02 19.27
N THR A 643 3.80 -13.32 18.13
CA THR A 643 4.44 -13.82 16.89
C THR A 643 5.87 -13.32 16.67
N GLN A 644 6.68 -13.23 17.73
CA GLN A 644 8.05 -12.65 17.66
C GLN A 644 9.09 -13.63 17.10
N GLY A 645 8.89 -14.95 17.26
CA GLY A 645 9.74 -15.99 16.67
C GLY A 645 9.32 -16.39 15.24
N PRO A 646 10.13 -17.19 14.52
CA PRO A 646 11.31 -17.89 15.02
C PRO A 646 12.62 -17.13 14.82
N ARG A 647 13.60 -17.44 15.68
CA ARG A 647 15.02 -17.13 15.49
C ARG A 647 15.81 -18.37 15.08
N ILE A 648 16.97 -18.14 14.46
CA ILE A 648 17.92 -19.19 14.11
C ILE A 648 19.23 -19.00 14.88
N ALA A 649 19.67 -20.06 15.55
CA ALA A 649 21.04 -20.17 16.05
C ALA A 649 21.87 -21.09 15.15
N ILE A 650 23.10 -20.67 14.84
CA ILE A 650 24.07 -21.43 14.05
C ILE A 650 25.22 -21.86 14.97
N GLY A 651 25.60 -23.13 14.90
CA GLY A 651 26.70 -23.67 15.70
C GLY A 651 27.09 -25.09 15.25
N ASP A 652 28.31 -25.53 15.54
CA ASP A 652 28.74 -26.91 15.33
C ASP A 652 28.32 -27.74 16.56
N SER A 653 27.13 -28.33 16.49
CA SER A 653 26.54 -29.00 17.65
C SER A 653 27.15 -30.38 17.91
N ASN A 654 27.87 -30.96 16.94
CA ASN A 654 28.36 -32.34 17.02
C ASN A 654 29.90 -32.46 16.98
N GLY A 655 30.61 -31.35 16.76
CA GLY A 655 32.08 -31.26 16.73
C GLY A 655 32.72 -31.74 15.42
N ASP A 656 31.98 -31.79 14.31
CA ASP A 656 32.51 -32.24 13.01
C ASP A 656 33.07 -31.09 12.14
N GLY A 657 33.03 -29.86 12.64
CA GLY A 657 33.46 -28.64 11.96
C GLY A 657 32.46 -28.11 10.94
N ILE A 658 31.23 -28.62 10.92
CA ILE A 658 30.16 -28.20 10.02
C ILE A 658 29.06 -27.51 10.84
N GLU A 659 28.59 -26.37 10.33
CA GLU A 659 27.54 -25.58 10.98
C GLU A 659 26.17 -26.27 10.89
N ASP A 660 25.52 -26.39 12.05
CA ASP A 660 24.16 -26.88 12.24
C ASP A 660 23.17 -25.72 12.48
N ILE A 661 21.87 -26.03 12.41
CA ILE A 661 20.79 -25.05 12.60
C ILE A 661 19.92 -25.46 13.80
N TYR A 662 19.76 -24.58 14.78
CA TYR A 662 18.62 -24.62 15.69
C TYR A 662 17.58 -23.60 15.26
N LEU A 663 16.36 -24.05 14.98
CA LEU A 663 15.20 -23.18 14.73
C LEU A 663 14.29 -23.21 15.96
N GLY A 664 14.04 -22.03 16.53
CA GLY A 664 13.08 -21.86 17.63
C GLY A 664 11.68 -22.35 17.26
N GLY A 665 10.97 -22.95 18.20
CA GLY A 665 9.58 -23.35 18.06
C GLY A 665 8.63 -22.42 18.84
N SER A 666 7.40 -22.27 18.35
CA SER A 666 6.38 -21.53 19.09
C SER A 666 5.64 -22.38 20.12
N MET A 667 4.86 -21.76 21.00
CA MET A 667 4.09 -22.44 22.02
C MET A 667 3.16 -23.52 21.41
N GLY A 668 3.43 -24.78 21.75
CA GLY A 668 2.77 -25.97 21.23
C GLY A 668 3.58 -26.74 20.18
N THR A 669 4.65 -26.15 19.65
CA THR A 669 5.56 -26.69 18.64
C THR A 669 6.99 -26.68 19.17
N ALA A 670 7.63 -27.85 19.26
CA ALA A 670 9.01 -27.93 19.74
C ALA A 670 10.01 -27.21 18.81
N GLY A 671 10.96 -26.49 19.40
CA GLY A 671 12.17 -26.09 18.70
C GLY A 671 12.91 -27.29 18.11
N SER A 672 13.73 -27.04 17.08
CA SER A 672 14.32 -28.13 16.30
C SER A 672 15.77 -27.88 15.90
N LEU A 673 16.63 -28.82 16.31
CA LEU A 673 18.01 -28.93 15.86
C LEU A 673 18.10 -29.74 14.57
N TRP A 674 18.82 -29.22 13.58
CA TRP A 674 19.03 -29.79 12.26
C TRP A 674 20.51 -29.92 11.99
N ILE A 675 20.96 -31.17 11.89
CA ILE A 675 22.36 -31.52 11.71
C ILE A 675 22.68 -31.54 10.23
N GLN A 676 23.68 -30.77 9.83
CA GLN A 676 24.20 -30.76 8.47
C GLN A 676 25.14 -31.96 8.26
N ASN A 677 25.34 -32.36 7.01
CA ASN A 677 26.43 -33.25 6.64
C ASN A 677 27.33 -32.59 5.60
N ALA A 678 28.46 -33.22 5.27
CA ALA A 678 29.41 -32.72 4.29
C ALA A 678 28.83 -32.45 2.88
N SER A 679 27.66 -33.01 2.55
CA SER A 679 26.97 -32.74 1.27
C SER A 679 26.01 -31.55 1.31
N GLY A 680 25.86 -30.89 2.46
CA GLY A 680 24.94 -29.77 2.65
C GLY A 680 23.47 -30.17 2.89
N THR A 681 23.20 -31.44 3.23
CA THR A 681 21.84 -31.88 3.55
C THR A 681 21.60 -31.91 5.05
N PHE A 682 20.45 -31.40 5.48
CA PHE A 682 20.06 -31.35 6.88
C PHE A 682 19.19 -32.54 7.31
N THR A 683 19.45 -33.06 8.51
CA THR A 683 18.64 -34.09 9.18
C THR A 683 18.20 -33.59 10.54
N LYS A 684 16.89 -33.65 10.83
CA LYS A 684 16.36 -33.28 12.15
C LYS A 684 16.92 -34.23 13.23
N SER A 685 17.46 -33.65 14.30
CA SER A 685 17.91 -34.37 15.49
C SER A 685 16.75 -35.13 16.14
N ALA A 686 17.01 -36.37 16.58
CA ALA A 686 16.02 -37.23 17.22
C ALA A 686 15.89 -37.01 18.74
N GLN A 687 16.51 -35.95 19.27
CA GLN A 687 16.59 -35.67 20.70
C GLN A 687 15.22 -35.24 21.24
N LYS A 688 14.64 -36.07 22.11
CA LYS A 688 13.30 -35.87 22.69
C LYS A 688 13.20 -34.69 23.66
N LEU A 689 14.33 -34.11 24.05
CA LEU A 689 14.39 -33.05 25.05
C LEU A 689 13.59 -31.82 24.62
N PHE A 690 13.81 -31.35 23.38
CA PHE A 690 13.08 -30.19 22.83
C PHE A 690 11.56 -30.39 22.79
N GLU A 691 11.10 -31.63 22.62
CA GLU A 691 9.66 -31.95 22.62
C GLU A 691 9.01 -31.77 24.00
N GLN A 692 9.79 -31.88 25.08
CA GLN A 692 9.30 -31.66 26.45
C GLN A 692 9.07 -30.16 26.71
N ASP A 693 9.86 -29.31 26.06
CA ASP A 693 9.82 -27.85 26.23
C ASP A 693 8.90 -27.14 25.23
N LYS A 694 8.18 -27.87 24.37
CA LYS A 694 7.26 -27.28 23.39
C LYS A 694 6.14 -26.43 23.98
N ILE A 695 5.91 -26.49 25.29
CA ILE A 695 4.92 -25.63 25.96
C ILE A 695 5.42 -24.19 26.12
N LYS A 696 6.69 -23.92 25.80
CA LYS A 696 7.33 -22.62 25.84
C LYS A 696 7.51 -22.07 24.43
N GLU A 697 7.56 -20.75 24.31
CA GLU A 697 7.83 -20.01 23.08
C GLU A 697 9.34 -19.72 22.97
N ASP A 698 9.99 -20.12 21.88
CA ASP A 698 11.40 -19.84 21.63
C ASP A 698 11.55 -18.54 20.83
N VAL A 699 11.88 -17.44 21.50
CA VAL A 699 12.01 -16.12 20.83
C VAL A 699 13.43 -15.76 20.42
N ASP A 700 14.45 -16.42 21.00
CA ASP A 700 15.85 -16.32 20.58
C ASP A 700 16.68 -17.52 21.07
N ALA A 701 17.85 -17.74 20.45
CA ALA A 701 18.75 -18.82 20.83
C ALA A 701 20.22 -18.50 20.49
N LEU A 702 21.15 -19.07 21.26
CA LEU A 702 22.59 -18.86 21.09
C LEU A 702 23.37 -20.16 21.33
N PHE A 703 24.27 -20.49 20.41
CA PHE A 703 25.31 -21.49 20.63
C PHE A 703 26.57 -20.84 21.21
N PHE A 704 27.10 -21.40 22.29
CA PHE A 704 28.33 -20.95 22.95
C PHE A 704 28.86 -22.05 23.88
N ASP A 705 30.14 -22.03 24.22
CA ASP A 705 30.75 -22.96 25.18
C ASP A 705 30.67 -22.35 26.58
N CYS A 706 29.82 -22.88 27.46
CA CYS A 706 29.54 -22.27 28.77
C CYS A 706 30.34 -22.90 29.92
N ASP A 707 30.96 -24.07 29.72
CA ASP A 707 31.79 -24.74 30.73
C ASP A 707 33.24 -24.99 30.27
N ASN A 708 33.63 -24.42 29.13
CA ASN A 708 34.94 -24.47 28.50
C ASN A 708 35.41 -25.90 28.20
N ASP A 709 34.49 -26.81 27.89
CA ASP A 709 34.83 -28.19 27.55
C ASP A 709 35.12 -28.40 26.05
N GLY A 710 34.87 -27.37 25.24
CA GLY A 710 35.13 -27.31 23.81
C GLY A 710 33.98 -27.75 22.92
N ASP A 711 32.84 -28.19 23.47
CA ASP A 711 31.60 -28.35 22.70
C ASP A 711 30.65 -27.15 22.88
N GLN A 712 29.74 -26.95 21.90
CA GLN A 712 28.83 -25.80 21.94
C GLN A 712 27.53 -26.17 22.64
N ASP A 713 27.27 -25.52 23.77
CA ASP A 713 26.00 -25.52 24.48
C ASP A 713 24.97 -24.64 23.80
N LEU A 714 23.69 -24.87 24.12
CA LEU A 714 22.58 -24.13 23.54
C LEU A 714 21.78 -23.40 24.63
N TYR A 715 21.77 -22.07 24.58
CA TYR A 715 20.84 -21.23 25.35
C TYR A 715 19.60 -20.92 24.51
N VAL A 716 18.41 -21.06 25.08
CA VAL A 716 17.13 -20.71 24.43
C VAL A 716 16.31 -19.79 25.32
N VAL A 717 16.00 -18.60 24.78
CA VAL A 717 15.20 -17.57 25.44
C VAL A 717 13.72 -17.91 25.31
N SER A 718 13.01 -17.87 26.43
CA SER A 718 11.58 -18.13 26.49
C SER A 718 10.79 -16.83 26.52
N GLY A 719 9.88 -16.64 25.57
CA GLY A 719 9.18 -15.37 25.37
C GLY A 719 7.67 -15.51 25.18
N GLY A 720 7.09 -14.57 24.43
CA GLY A 720 5.66 -14.52 24.10
C GLY A 720 4.79 -13.83 25.16
N THR A 721 3.47 -13.93 24.98
CA THR A 721 2.45 -13.44 25.93
C THR A 721 1.37 -14.47 26.26
N GLU A 722 1.34 -15.57 25.52
CA GLU A 722 0.32 -16.61 25.49
C GLU A 722 0.44 -17.66 26.59
N ASN A 723 1.52 -17.65 27.38
CA ASN A 723 1.72 -18.63 28.44
C ASN A 723 0.87 -18.30 29.68
N GLU A 724 0.07 -19.27 30.11
CA GLU A 724 -0.77 -19.19 31.33
C GLU A 724 0.04 -19.34 32.63
N SER A 725 1.17 -20.04 32.59
CA SER A 725 2.05 -20.28 33.75
C SER A 725 3.31 -19.43 33.65
N GLU A 726 3.63 -18.68 34.72
CA GLU A 726 4.86 -17.88 34.78
C GLU A 726 6.13 -18.74 34.59
N GLU A 727 6.13 -19.99 35.07
CA GLU A 727 7.27 -20.91 34.95
C GLU A 727 7.62 -21.26 33.49
N ASN A 728 6.69 -21.09 32.56
CA ASN A 728 6.95 -21.33 31.13
C ASN A 728 7.83 -20.24 30.51
N TYR A 729 7.99 -19.09 31.15
CA TYR A 729 8.94 -18.05 30.73
C TYR A 729 10.36 -18.30 31.24
N GLN A 730 10.62 -19.45 31.87
CA GLN A 730 11.98 -19.82 32.26
C GLN A 730 12.80 -20.23 31.03
N ASP A 731 13.84 -19.46 30.75
CA ASP A 731 14.91 -19.78 29.80
C ASP A 731 15.55 -21.14 30.06
N ARG A 732 16.10 -21.73 29.00
CA ARG A 732 16.68 -23.08 29.00
C ARG A 732 18.13 -23.02 28.58
N LEU A 733 19.00 -23.67 29.35
CA LEU A 733 20.38 -23.95 29.00
C LEU A 733 20.51 -25.46 28.79
N TYR A 734 20.92 -25.86 27.59
CA TYR A 734 21.17 -27.25 27.27
C TYR A 734 22.67 -27.49 27.16
N ILE A 735 23.21 -28.26 28.10
CA ILE A 735 24.63 -28.65 28.10
C ILE A 735 24.83 -29.73 27.05
N ASN A 736 25.76 -29.49 26.15
CA ASN A 736 26.16 -30.45 25.15
C ASN A 736 27.20 -31.42 25.72
N VAL A 737 27.13 -32.66 25.27
CA VAL A 737 28.16 -33.67 25.56
C VAL A 737 28.29 -34.52 24.31
N ASN A 738 29.21 -34.14 23.43
CA ASN A 738 29.47 -34.83 22.15
C ASN A 738 28.19 -34.98 21.28
N GLY A 739 27.47 -33.89 21.05
CA GLY A 739 26.26 -33.84 20.22
C GLY A 739 24.98 -34.32 20.90
N LYS A 740 25.01 -34.55 22.21
CA LYS A 740 23.85 -34.92 23.02
C LYS A 740 23.59 -33.88 24.10
N PHE A 741 22.46 -33.20 23.97
CA PHE A 741 22.04 -32.14 24.87
C PHE A 741 21.32 -32.68 26.10
N ASN A 742 21.63 -32.10 27.26
CA ASN A 742 20.94 -32.32 28.52
C ASN A 742 20.50 -30.97 29.11
N LEU A 743 19.31 -30.90 29.69
CA LEU A 743 18.84 -29.67 30.33
C LEU A 743 19.66 -29.40 31.61
N SER A 744 20.15 -28.17 31.74
CA SER A 744 20.89 -27.67 32.90
C SER A 744 19.96 -27.05 33.94
N ASP A 745 20.32 -27.24 35.22
CA ASP A 745 19.78 -26.45 36.35
C ASP A 745 20.69 -25.24 36.69
N GLY A 746 21.66 -24.93 35.82
CA GLY A 746 22.66 -23.86 36.04
C GLY A 746 22.13 -22.44 35.92
N LEU A 747 20.89 -22.25 35.44
CA LEU A 747 20.26 -20.94 35.32
C LEU A 747 19.54 -20.51 36.61
N PRO A 748 19.64 -19.22 36.99
CA PRO A 748 18.81 -18.67 38.05
C PRO A 748 17.34 -18.65 37.63
N ARG A 749 16.43 -18.84 38.60
CA ARG A 749 14.98 -18.76 38.33
C ARG A 749 14.59 -17.34 37.95
N TYR A 750 14.08 -17.17 36.74
CA TYR A 750 13.60 -15.89 36.24
C TYR A 750 12.45 -16.15 35.25
N PHE A 751 11.27 -15.65 35.58
CA PHE A 751 10.01 -16.02 34.93
C PHE A 751 9.42 -14.83 34.17
N LYS A 752 10.23 -14.19 33.33
CA LYS A 752 9.84 -13.00 32.56
C LYS A 752 10.03 -13.27 31.08
N SER A 753 9.11 -12.75 30.26
CA SER A 753 9.17 -12.90 28.80
C SER A 753 10.42 -12.22 28.25
N GLY A 754 11.35 -13.04 27.76
CA GLY A 754 12.59 -12.60 27.13
C GLY A 754 12.38 -12.09 25.71
N SER A 755 13.45 -11.59 25.09
CA SER A 755 13.44 -11.12 23.69
C SER A 755 14.67 -11.51 22.88
N CYS A 756 15.86 -11.38 23.46
CA CYS A 756 17.13 -11.61 22.77
C CYS A 756 18.20 -12.11 23.74
N VAL A 757 19.24 -12.77 23.24
CA VAL A 757 20.42 -13.18 24.01
C VAL A 757 21.72 -12.90 23.25
N THR A 758 22.74 -12.42 23.95
CA THR A 758 24.08 -12.21 23.39
C THR A 758 25.17 -12.45 24.42
N ALA A 759 26.33 -12.97 23.99
CA ALA A 759 27.43 -13.36 24.88
C ALA A 759 28.66 -12.44 24.75
N SER A 760 29.33 -12.20 25.88
CA SER A 760 30.64 -11.53 25.97
C SER A 760 31.30 -11.87 27.30
N ASP A 761 32.63 -11.86 27.37
CA ASP A 761 33.37 -11.95 28.64
C ASP A 761 33.35 -10.57 29.32
N ILE A 762 32.53 -10.38 30.37
CA ILE A 762 32.24 -9.05 30.94
C ILE A 762 33.23 -8.69 32.03
N ASP A 763 33.67 -9.65 32.85
CA ASP A 763 34.68 -9.41 33.89
C ASP A 763 36.10 -9.89 33.58
N ASN A 764 36.34 -10.29 32.33
CA ASN A 764 37.65 -10.66 31.76
C ASN A 764 38.27 -11.86 32.48
N ASP A 765 37.46 -12.83 32.89
CA ASP A 765 37.92 -14.07 33.51
C ASP A 765 38.09 -15.23 32.50
N GLY A 766 37.69 -15.01 31.25
CA GLY A 766 37.79 -15.96 30.14
C GLY A 766 36.51 -16.75 29.89
N ASP A 767 35.51 -16.65 30.76
CA ASP A 767 34.23 -17.32 30.63
C ASP A 767 33.23 -16.39 29.90
N LEU A 768 32.39 -16.96 29.03
CA LEU A 768 31.36 -16.17 28.36
C LEU A 768 30.17 -15.92 29.28
N ASP A 769 29.89 -14.64 29.54
CA ASP A 769 28.70 -14.14 30.23
C ASP A 769 27.59 -13.81 29.22
N LEU A 770 26.36 -13.64 29.70
CA LEU A 770 25.20 -13.35 28.86
C LEU A 770 24.49 -12.05 29.23
N PHE A 771 24.06 -11.31 28.22
CA PHE A 771 22.95 -10.36 28.35
C PHE A 771 21.70 -10.98 27.72
N VAL A 772 20.61 -10.97 28.47
CA VAL A 772 19.29 -11.45 28.02
C VAL A 772 18.29 -10.30 28.14
N GLY A 773 17.78 -9.85 26.99
CA GLY A 773 16.79 -8.79 26.89
C GLY A 773 15.41 -9.27 27.34
N THR A 774 14.61 -8.35 27.89
CA THR A 774 13.20 -8.58 28.24
C THR A 774 12.28 -7.73 27.39
N ARG A 775 11.22 -8.35 26.86
CA ARG A 775 10.28 -7.69 25.94
C ARG A 775 9.19 -6.93 26.69
N GLN A 776 8.24 -7.66 27.28
CA GLN A 776 7.11 -7.11 28.03
C GLN A 776 6.72 -8.02 29.19
N THR A 777 5.92 -7.47 30.11
CA THR A 777 5.17 -8.27 31.07
C THR A 777 3.91 -8.81 30.39
N PRO A 778 3.74 -10.14 30.28
CA PRO A 778 2.58 -10.76 29.64
C PRO A 778 1.25 -10.22 30.20
N GLY A 779 0.31 -9.89 29.31
CA GLY A 779 -0.99 -9.31 29.66
C GLY A 779 -0.93 -7.88 30.25
N ARG A 780 0.24 -7.24 30.29
CA ARG A 780 0.44 -5.91 30.89
C ARG A 780 1.26 -4.96 30.02
N TYR A 781 1.28 -5.15 28.70
CA TYR A 781 1.97 -4.23 27.78
C TYR A 781 1.50 -2.77 28.00
N PRO A 782 2.42 -1.79 28.03
CA PRO A 782 3.86 -1.87 27.74
C PRO A 782 4.75 -2.01 28.99
N GLU A 783 4.23 -2.48 30.14
CA GLU A 783 5.06 -2.66 31.34
C GLU A 783 6.18 -3.68 31.08
N VAL A 784 7.39 -3.35 31.53
CA VAL A 784 8.59 -4.19 31.35
C VAL A 784 9.19 -4.57 32.70
N SER A 785 9.82 -5.75 32.72
CA SER A 785 10.67 -6.19 33.82
C SER A 785 12.14 -5.89 33.48
N PRO A 786 13.06 -5.95 34.46
CA PRO A 786 14.49 -5.80 34.18
C PRO A 786 14.99 -6.87 33.20
N SER A 787 15.91 -6.51 32.31
CA SER A 787 16.69 -7.47 31.53
C SER A 787 17.67 -8.21 32.46
N GLN A 788 18.35 -9.26 31.98
CA GLN A 788 19.30 -10.03 32.80
C GLN A 788 20.73 -9.84 32.30
N LEU A 789 21.64 -9.55 33.23
CA LEU A 789 23.08 -9.76 33.05
C LEU A 789 23.43 -11.02 33.83
N LEU A 790 23.82 -12.09 33.14
CA LEU A 790 24.12 -13.38 33.73
C LEU A 790 25.64 -13.58 33.72
N ILE A 791 26.24 -13.67 34.90
CA ILE A 791 27.67 -13.93 35.05
C ILE A 791 27.89 -15.43 35.21
N ASN A 792 28.73 -16.00 34.34
CA ASN A 792 29.12 -17.39 34.34
C ASN A 792 30.17 -17.65 35.45
N ASN A 793 30.33 -18.91 35.83
CA ASN A 793 31.33 -19.35 36.81
C ASN A 793 32.36 -20.33 36.20
N GLY A 794 32.33 -20.50 34.89
CA GLY A 794 33.21 -21.40 34.12
C GLY A 794 32.81 -22.86 34.17
N SER A 795 31.64 -23.20 34.74
CA SER A 795 31.13 -24.57 34.80
C SER A 795 29.65 -24.65 34.38
N GLY A 796 29.19 -23.71 33.53
CA GLY A 796 27.80 -23.59 33.10
C GLY A 796 26.82 -23.14 34.20
N GLY A 797 27.31 -22.54 35.29
CA GLY A 797 26.49 -22.02 36.38
C GLY A 797 26.43 -20.49 36.36
N PHE A 798 25.21 -19.94 36.29
CA PHE A 798 24.98 -18.50 36.11
C PHE A 798 24.37 -17.84 37.35
N ARG A 799 24.72 -16.56 37.56
CA ARG A 799 24.05 -15.68 38.53
C ARG A 799 23.61 -14.37 37.89
N ILE A 800 22.48 -13.83 38.34
CA ILE A 800 22.04 -12.49 37.93
C ILE A 800 22.94 -11.43 38.58
N ALA A 801 23.45 -10.49 37.78
CA ALA A 801 24.32 -9.39 38.18
C ALA A 801 23.81 -8.02 37.67
N ASN A 802 22.49 -7.82 37.66
CA ASN A 802 21.83 -6.61 37.16
C ASN A 802 22.28 -5.32 37.84
N GLU A 803 22.82 -5.40 39.06
CA GLU A 803 23.39 -4.26 39.78
C GLU A 803 24.59 -3.64 39.07
N ARG A 804 25.22 -4.36 38.15
CA ARG A 804 26.32 -3.87 37.31
C ARG A 804 25.83 -2.92 36.20
N ILE A 805 24.53 -2.92 35.88
CA ILE A 805 23.91 -2.07 34.86
C ILE A 805 23.08 -0.95 35.52
N PRO A 806 23.08 0.28 34.99
CA PRO A 806 22.26 1.38 35.52
C PRO A 806 20.79 1.00 35.69
N ASN A 807 20.15 1.58 36.72
CA ASN A 807 18.75 1.31 37.07
C ASN A 807 18.44 -0.18 37.31
N ASN A 808 19.43 -0.97 37.73
CA ASN A 808 19.31 -2.40 37.97
C ASN A 808 18.80 -3.15 36.72
N ASN A 809 19.34 -2.77 35.55
CA ASN A 809 19.03 -3.33 34.23
C ASN A 809 17.57 -3.13 33.76
N ASN A 810 16.88 -2.11 34.26
CA ASN A 810 15.59 -1.69 33.72
C ASN A 810 15.78 -0.75 32.51
N LEU A 811 16.06 -1.34 31.34
CA LEU A 811 16.45 -0.62 30.13
C LEU A 811 15.28 -0.22 29.22
N GLY A 812 14.12 -0.89 29.35
CA GLY A 812 12.96 -0.67 28.49
C GLY A 812 12.44 -1.95 27.85
N ASN A 813 11.67 -1.82 26.77
CA ASN A 813 11.13 -2.94 26.00
C ASN A 813 12.16 -3.38 24.95
N VAL A 814 13.13 -4.18 25.39
CA VAL A 814 14.29 -4.59 24.59
C VAL A 814 13.87 -5.57 23.50
N THR A 815 14.33 -5.34 22.27
CA THR A 815 14.11 -6.23 21.12
C THR A 815 15.37 -6.91 20.63
N ASP A 816 16.51 -6.23 20.74
CA ASP A 816 17.78 -6.75 20.26
C ASP A 816 18.95 -6.04 20.99
N ALA A 817 20.09 -6.72 21.05
CA ALA A 817 21.29 -6.21 21.70
C ALA A 817 22.55 -6.84 21.12
N LEU A 818 23.66 -6.10 21.16
CA LEU A 818 24.98 -6.60 20.77
C LEU A 818 26.10 -5.99 21.61
N TRP A 819 27.26 -6.63 21.55
CA TRP A 819 28.49 -6.23 22.23
C TRP A 819 29.50 -5.66 21.24
N GLU A 820 30.00 -4.44 21.49
CA GLU A 820 31.04 -3.85 20.66
C GLU A 820 31.96 -2.86 21.41
N ASP A 821 33.23 -2.79 21.04
CA ASP A 821 34.12 -1.73 21.57
C ASP A 821 33.90 -0.43 20.80
N ILE A 822 33.07 0.45 21.36
CA ILE A 822 32.62 1.68 20.69
C ILE A 822 33.63 2.81 20.85
N ASN A 823 34.37 2.79 21.96
CA ASN A 823 35.25 3.88 22.37
C ASN A 823 36.74 3.58 22.15
N GLY A 824 37.08 2.37 21.70
CA GLY A 824 38.43 1.92 21.39
C GLY A 824 39.28 1.60 22.62
N ASP A 825 38.67 1.27 23.76
CA ASP A 825 39.37 0.93 25.01
C ASP A 825 39.63 -0.57 25.19
N ASN A 826 39.32 -1.38 24.16
CA ASN A 826 39.38 -2.84 24.12
C ASN A 826 38.46 -3.55 25.13
N GLN A 827 37.50 -2.85 25.74
CA GLN A 827 36.39 -3.48 26.46
C GLN A 827 35.14 -3.45 25.58
N LYS A 828 34.33 -4.51 25.67
CA LYS A 828 33.06 -4.56 24.95
C LYS A 828 32.00 -3.73 25.69
N ASP A 829 31.40 -2.79 24.98
CA ASP A 829 30.27 -1.97 25.41
C ASP A 829 28.96 -2.63 24.95
N LEU A 830 27.88 -2.42 25.69
CA LEU A 830 26.56 -2.97 25.35
C LEU A 830 25.74 -1.95 24.57
N VAL A 831 25.22 -2.35 23.40
CA VAL A 831 24.24 -1.59 22.64
C VAL A 831 22.90 -2.29 22.70
N VAL A 832 21.86 -1.57 23.09
CA VAL A 832 20.50 -2.09 23.28
C VAL A 832 19.51 -1.26 22.49
N VAL A 833 18.61 -1.94 21.77
CA VAL A 833 17.50 -1.32 21.06
C VAL A 833 16.17 -1.95 21.47
N GLY A 834 15.08 -1.23 21.26
CA GLY A 834 13.77 -1.65 21.72
C GLY A 834 12.63 -0.74 21.29
N GLU A 835 11.42 -1.17 21.65
CA GLU A 835 10.24 -0.35 21.48
C GLU A 835 10.15 0.74 22.54
N TRP A 836 9.67 1.91 22.13
CA TRP A 836 9.38 3.05 23.00
C TRP A 836 10.60 3.60 23.77
N MET A 837 11.80 3.20 23.38
CA MET A 837 13.06 3.57 24.01
C MET A 837 14.06 4.10 22.97
N PRO A 838 15.04 4.93 23.38
CA PRO A 838 16.14 5.33 22.50
C PRO A 838 17.10 4.18 22.25
N ILE A 839 17.89 4.29 21.18
CA ILE A 839 19.09 3.47 21.01
C ILE A 839 20.01 3.76 22.20
N THR A 840 20.32 2.73 22.98
CA THR A 840 21.02 2.88 24.26
C THR A 840 22.41 2.27 24.16
N VAL A 841 23.43 3.07 24.47
CA VAL A 841 24.84 2.64 24.55
C VAL A 841 25.30 2.71 26.00
N LEU A 842 25.82 1.59 26.51
CA LEU A 842 26.32 1.44 27.87
C LEU A 842 27.82 1.10 27.83
N PHE A 843 28.65 2.04 28.27
CA PHE A 843 30.10 1.85 28.29
C PHE A 843 30.53 0.97 29.45
N GLN A 844 31.40 0.00 29.17
CA GLN A 844 31.99 -0.86 30.20
C GLN A 844 33.13 -0.17 30.93
N LYS A 845 33.12 -0.28 32.27
CA LYS A 845 34.16 0.17 33.19
C LYS A 845 34.36 -0.89 34.28
N ASN A 846 35.37 -1.75 34.11
CA ASN A 846 35.76 -2.78 35.07
C ASN A 846 34.58 -3.71 35.48
N GLY A 847 33.86 -4.27 34.49
CA GLY A 847 32.71 -5.14 34.73
C GLY A 847 31.45 -4.43 35.25
N THR A 848 31.42 -3.09 35.29
CA THR A 848 30.22 -2.29 35.53
C THR A 848 29.94 -1.37 34.35
N PHE A 849 28.70 -0.92 34.19
CA PHE A 849 28.27 -0.17 33.01
C PHE A 849 27.81 1.24 33.36
N ILE A 850 28.11 2.18 32.47
CA ILE A 850 27.64 3.57 32.55
C ILE A 850 26.93 3.95 31.25
N ASP A 851 25.79 4.63 31.37
CA ASP A 851 25.08 5.17 30.22
C ASP A 851 25.94 6.22 29.51
N SER A 852 26.02 6.13 28.17
CA SER A 852 26.71 7.08 27.31
C SER A 852 26.27 8.54 27.50
N GLN A 853 25.04 8.77 27.97
CA GLN A 853 24.38 10.07 28.14
C GLN A 853 24.38 10.94 26.87
N ASN A 854 24.53 10.32 25.69
CA ASN A 854 24.63 11.04 24.42
C ASN A 854 23.29 11.69 24.01
N GLU A 855 23.31 12.97 23.66
CA GLU A 855 22.11 13.74 23.30
C GLU A 855 21.50 13.35 21.94
N THR A 856 22.31 12.91 20.97
CA THR A 856 21.79 12.34 19.71
C THR A 856 20.96 11.10 20.02
N LEU A 857 21.52 10.17 20.80
CA LEU A 857 20.87 8.91 21.17
C LEU A 857 19.56 9.15 21.94
N LYS A 858 19.51 10.10 22.88
CA LYS A 858 18.26 10.47 23.60
C LYS A 858 17.10 10.90 22.68
N ASN A 859 17.40 11.35 21.46
CA ASN A 859 16.39 11.75 20.47
C ASN A 859 16.01 10.65 19.49
N THR A 860 16.51 9.43 19.67
CA THR A 860 16.24 8.28 18.79
C THR A 860 15.11 7.37 19.27
N THR A 861 14.22 7.84 20.15
CA THR A 861 13.13 6.96 20.63
C THR A 861 12.29 6.46 19.45
N GLY A 862 12.08 5.15 19.36
CA GLY A 862 11.44 4.53 18.19
C GLY A 862 10.77 3.22 18.54
N LEU A 863 10.39 2.47 17.50
CA LEU A 863 9.88 1.10 17.62
C LEU A 863 10.92 0.14 17.02
N TRP A 864 12.12 0.16 17.59
CA TRP A 864 13.27 -0.57 17.07
C TRP A 864 13.11 -2.08 17.30
N ASN A 865 13.48 -2.86 16.30
CA ASN A 865 13.29 -4.31 16.29
C ASN A 865 14.59 -5.10 16.18
N ARG A 866 15.60 -4.56 15.50
CA ARG A 866 16.87 -5.24 15.23
C ARG A 866 18.05 -4.28 15.15
N ILE A 867 19.23 -4.80 15.44
CA ILE A 867 20.50 -4.11 15.25
C ILE A 867 21.57 -5.06 14.70
N VAL A 868 22.35 -4.60 13.72
CA VAL A 868 23.60 -5.26 13.28
C VAL A 868 24.72 -4.24 13.21
N ARG A 869 25.95 -4.72 13.40
CA ARG A 869 27.17 -3.92 13.33
C ARG A 869 27.82 -3.98 11.96
N GLY A 870 28.57 -2.94 11.60
CA GLY A 870 29.43 -2.91 10.43
C GLY A 870 30.22 -1.61 10.37
N ASP A 871 31.39 -1.60 9.73
CA ASP A 871 32.07 -0.35 9.36
C ASP A 871 31.53 0.10 7.99
N PHE A 872 30.43 0.86 8.01
CA PHE A 872 29.69 1.19 6.78
C PHE A 872 30.29 2.38 6.03
N ASN A 873 31.19 3.13 6.67
CA ASN A 873 31.89 4.28 6.11
C ASN A 873 33.42 4.10 5.98
N GLN A 874 33.93 2.89 6.26
CA GLN A 874 35.34 2.50 6.18
C GLN A 874 36.30 3.38 6.98
N ASP A 875 35.84 3.93 8.10
CA ASP A 875 36.64 4.80 8.95
C ASP A 875 37.35 4.07 10.09
N GLY A 876 37.17 2.75 10.17
CA GLY A 876 37.73 1.86 11.19
C GLY A 876 36.98 1.86 12.51
N ARG A 877 35.89 2.62 12.65
CA ARG A 877 34.96 2.55 13.78
C ARG A 877 33.74 1.73 13.39
N ILE A 878 33.19 1.04 14.37
CA ILE A 878 31.98 0.26 14.15
C ILE A 878 30.75 1.17 14.20
N ASP A 879 29.95 1.07 13.15
CA ASP A 879 28.62 1.67 12.99
C ASP A 879 27.53 0.60 13.18
N PHE A 880 26.26 1.03 13.11
CA PHE A 880 25.11 0.14 13.29
C PHE A 880 24.02 0.36 12.24
N ALA A 881 23.46 -0.72 11.70
CA ALA A 881 22.24 -0.69 10.91
C ALA A 881 21.07 -1.21 11.77
N LEU A 882 19.93 -0.54 11.68
CA LEU A 882 18.84 -0.64 12.63
C LEU A 882 17.50 -0.86 11.91
N GLY A 883 16.83 -1.95 12.25
CA GLY A 883 15.46 -2.23 11.82
C GLY A 883 14.43 -1.55 12.73
N ASN A 884 13.47 -0.84 12.15
CA ASN A 884 12.39 -0.14 12.87
C ASN A 884 11.02 -0.53 12.26
N TYR A 885 9.96 0.18 12.62
CA TYR A 885 8.58 -0.09 12.19
C TYR A 885 8.29 0.27 10.72
N GLY A 886 9.06 1.18 10.13
CA GLY A 886 8.87 1.66 8.76
C GLY A 886 7.85 2.80 8.65
N MET A 887 7.64 3.27 7.42
CA MET A 887 6.79 4.43 7.10
C MET A 887 5.56 4.06 6.25
N ASN A 888 5.49 2.86 5.68
CA ASN A 888 4.29 2.35 5.01
C ASN A 888 3.26 1.83 6.03
N SER A 889 2.79 2.75 6.87
CA SER A 889 1.76 2.53 7.88
C SER A 889 0.92 3.79 8.07
N GLN A 890 -0.29 3.62 8.60
CA GLN A 890 -1.14 4.72 9.09
C GLN A 890 -0.53 5.40 10.33
N LEU A 891 0.38 4.72 11.04
CA LEU A 891 1.08 5.29 12.19
C LEU A 891 2.22 6.18 11.69
N LYS A 892 2.13 7.48 11.95
CA LYS A 892 3.15 8.47 11.59
C LYS A 892 3.76 9.08 12.86
N PRO A 893 5.10 9.19 12.97
CA PRO A 893 5.73 9.80 14.12
C PRO A 893 5.50 11.32 14.14
N PRO A 894 5.52 11.97 15.33
CA PRO A 894 5.70 11.35 16.63
C PRO A 894 4.44 10.62 17.11
N LEU A 895 4.64 9.48 17.78
CA LEU A 895 3.59 8.70 18.45
C LEU A 895 3.75 8.79 19.96
N SER A 896 2.65 8.65 20.68
CA SER A 896 2.66 8.50 22.13
C SER A 896 1.81 7.33 22.58
N LEU A 897 2.22 6.66 23.66
CA LEU A 897 1.48 5.59 24.30
C LEU A 897 1.24 5.98 25.76
N TYR A 898 -0.03 6.23 26.10
CA TYR A 898 -0.45 6.44 27.48
C TYR A 898 -0.88 5.11 28.08
N TYR A 899 -0.44 4.78 29.29
CA TYR A 899 -0.86 3.55 29.95
C TYR A 899 -0.96 3.70 31.47
N ASP A 900 -2.04 3.16 32.01
CA ASP A 900 -2.36 2.98 33.43
C ASP A 900 -3.47 1.91 33.49
N ASP A 901 -3.89 1.55 34.69
CA ASP A 901 -5.18 0.88 34.94
C ASP A 901 -6.25 1.98 35.10
N PHE A 902 -6.78 2.49 33.99
CA PHE A 902 -7.61 3.72 34.01
C PHE A 902 -8.96 3.50 34.68
N ASP A 903 -9.48 2.27 34.69
CA ASP A 903 -10.76 1.91 35.32
C ASP A 903 -10.60 1.14 36.65
N ASN A 904 -9.36 0.87 37.09
CA ASN A 904 -8.99 0.15 38.31
C ASN A 904 -9.50 -1.30 38.35
N ASN A 905 -9.50 -1.97 37.20
CA ASN A 905 -9.93 -3.36 37.06
C ASN A 905 -8.75 -4.38 37.16
N GLY A 906 -7.50 -3.90 37.26
CA GLY A 906 -6.27 -4.67 37.34
C GLY A 906 -5.55 -4.88 36.01
N SER A 907 -6.22 -4.65 34.87
CA SER A 907 -5.66 -4.69 33.52
C SER A 907 -4.96 -3.37 33.17
N ILE A 908 -3.88 -3.45 32.40
CA ILE A 908 -3.25 -2.24 31.84
C ILE A 908 -3.91 -1.89 30.50
N ASP A 909 -4.19 -0.60 30.34
CA ASP A 909 -4.87 -0.02 29.19
C ASP A 909 -3.87 0.80 28.33
N PRO A 910 -3.25 0.19 27.29
CA PRO A 910 -2.34 0.91 26.39
C PRO A 910 -3.12 1.75 25.37
N ILE A 911 -3.18 3.06 25.58
CA ILE A 911 -3.87 4.01 24.68
C ILE A 911 -2.86 4.65 23.73
N LEU A 912 -2.78 4.10 22.52
CA LEU A 912 -1.98 4.67 21.43
C LEU A 912 -2.60 5.99 20.94
N CYS A 913 -1.78 7.02 20.84
CA CYS A 913 -2.16 8.34 20.34
C CYS A 913 -1.33 8.72 19.11
N VAL A 914 -2.00 9.37 18.15
CA VAL A 914 -1.38 10.01 16.98
C VAL A 914 -1.42 11.53 17.14
N LEU A 915 -0.41 12.21 16.58
CA LEU A 915 -0.33 13.65 16.59
C LEU A 915 -0.95 14.24 15.31
N GLU A 916 -1.99 15.05 15.44
CA GLU A 916 -2.59 15.79 14.33
C GLU A 916 -2.72 17.26 14.70
N SER A 917 -2.21 18.16 13.85
CA SER A 917 -2.21 19.61 14.10
C SER A 917 -1.67 20.03 15.48
N GLY A 918 -0.66 19.30 15.98
CA GLY A 918 -0.03 19.56 17.29
C GLY A 918 -0.83 19.07 18.50
N LYS A 919 -1.90 18.29 18.31
CA LYS A 919 -2.71 17.69 19.38
C LYS A 919 -2.71 16.18 19.31
N GLU A 920 -2.82 15.53 20.47
CA GLU A 920 -2.77 14.08 20.60
C GLU A 920 -4.18 13.50 20.64
N TYR A 921 -4.49 12.63 19.68
CA TYR A 921 -5.78 11.97 19.55
C TYR A 921 -5.62 10.47 19.78
N PRO A 922 -6.49 9.82 20.59
CA PRO A 922 -6.52 8.36 20.66
C PRO A 922 -6.71 7.77 19.26
N PHE A 923 -5.88 6.81 18.88
CA PHE A 923 -5.95 6.18 17.56
C PHE A 923 -7.16 5.25 17.41
N LEU A 924 -7.63 4.70 18.53
CA LEU A 924 -8.71 3.71 18.57
C LEU A 924 -10.09 4.33 18.24
N SER A 925 -11.00 3.50 17.73
CA SER A 925 -12.40 3.92 17.51
C SER A 925 -13.12 4.10 18.85
N LYS A 926 -14.32 4.71 18.79
CA LYS A 926 -15.18 4.83 19.98
C LYS A 926 -15.52 3.46 20.57
N ASP A 927 -15.85 2.50 19.72
CA ASP A 927 -16.28 1.18 20.19
C ASP A 927 -15.12 0.41 20.83
N ASP A 928 -13.92 0.50 20.25
CA ASP A 928 -12.74 -0.20 20.77
C ASP A 928 -12.38 0.30 22.17
N ILE A 929 -12.27 1.62 22.36
CA ILE A 929 -11.92 2.19 23.67
C ILE A 929 -13.03 1.97 24.71
N GLN A 930 -14.31 2.07 24.32
CA GLN A 930 -15.45 1.84 25.23
C GLN A 930 -15.68 0.35 25.53
N SER A 931 -15.10 -0.56 24.74
CA SER A 931 -15.14 -2.00 25.02
C SER A 931 -14.29 -2.35 26.24
N GLN A 932 -13.23 -1.57 26.49
CA GLN A 932 -12.37 -1.68 27.67
C GLN A 932 -12.86 -0.73 28.78
N LEU A 933 -12.93 0.56 28.48
CA LEU A 933 -13.27 1.62 29.43
C LEU A 933 -14.77 1.93 29.40
N VAL A 934 -15.56 1.06 30.02
CA VAL A 934 -17.04 1.12 29.99
C VAL A 934 -17.60 2.45 30.52
N SER A 935 -16.91 3.10 31.47
CA SER A 935 -17.29 4.39 32.03
C SER A 935 -17.40 5.51 30.99
N LEU A 936 -16.67 5.41 29.86
CA LEU A 936 -16.72 6.39 28.78
C LEU A 936 -18.04 6.35 28.00
N LYS A 937 -18.86 5.30 28.12
CA LYS A 937 -20.14 5.18 27.40
C LYS A 937 -21.14 6.25 27.80
N SER A 938 -21.16 6.68 29.06
CA SER A 938 -22.05 7.75 29.53
C SER A 938 -21.54 9.16 29.16
N LYS A 939 -20.24 9.29 28.86
CA LYS A 939 -19.62 10.54 28.44
C LYS A 939 -19.77 10.78 26.93
N TYR A 940 -19.68 9.71 26.14
CA TYR A 940 -19.71 9.75 24.68
C TYR A 940 -20.77 8.79 24.11
N GLU A 941 -22.01 9.27 24.02
CA GLU A 941 -23.15 8.49 23.55
C GLU A 941 -23.12 8.29 22.02
N SER A 942 -22.68 9.29 21.26
CA SER A 942 -22.57 9.27 19.79
C SER A 942 -21.12 9.15 19.32
N TYR A 943 -20.87 8.67 18.10
CA TYR A 943 -19.54 8.73 17.48
C TYR A 943 -19.08 10.18 17.31
N SER A 944 -19.99 11.08 16.91
CA SER A 944 -19.68 12.51 16.78
C SER A 944 -19.18 13.16 18.07
N SER A 945 -19.67 12.72 19.24
CA SER A 945 -19.20 13.22 20.53
C SER A 945 -17.79 12.75 20.91
N PHE A 946 -17.28 11.68 20.29
CA PHE A 946 -15.93 11.15 20.52
C PHE A 946 -14.93 11.53 19.40
N ALA A 947 -15.40 11.73 18.17
CA ALA A 947 -14.58 11.80 16.96
C ALA A 947 -13.39 12.78 17.03
N ASP A 948 -13.59 13.96 17.60
CA ASP A 948 -12.55 15.01 17.70
C ASP A 948 -12.05 15.22 19.14
N GLN A 949 -12.18 14.20 19.99
CA GLN A 949 -11.71 14.28 21.38
C GLN A 949 -10.21 13.99 21.45
N THR A 950 -9.45 14.92 22.04
CA THR A 950 -8.04 14.71 22.37
C THR A 950 -7.89 13.82 23.59
N ILE A 951 -6.70 13.29 23.85
CA ILE A 951 -6.45 12.48 25.05
C ILE A 951 -6.74 13.28 26.35
N GLN A 952 -6.53 14.61 26.32
CA GLN A 952 -6.84 15.53 27.42
C GLN A 952 -8.34 15.81 27.58
N ASP A 953 -9.14 15.61 26.54
CA ASP A 953 -10.60 15.69 26.65
C ASP A 953 -11.17 14.37 27.19
N VAL A 954 -10.56 13.23 26.83
CA VAL A 954 -10.98 11.90 27.30
C VAL A 954 -10.72 11.73 28.79
N PHE A 955 -9.53 12.08 29.28
CA PHE A 955 -9.12 11.96 30.68
C PHE A 955 -8.76 13.30 31.31
N ASP A 956 -9.10 13.48 32.59
CA ASP A 956 -8.71 14.68 33.32
C ASP A 956 -7.19 14.76 33.55
N GLN A 957 -6.70 15.98 33.82
CA GLN A 957 -5.28 16.23 34.00
C GLN A 957 -4.67 15.41 35.14
N LYS A 958 -5.43 15.14 36.21
CA LYS A 958 -4.95 14.38 37.37
C LYS A 958 -4.72 12.91 36.99
N THR A 959 -5.62 12.35 36.19
CA THR A 959 -5.54 10.98 35.66
C THR A 959 -4.33 10.87 34.72
N LEU A 960 -4.16 11.81 33.79
CA LEU A 960 -3.01 11.80 32.88
C LEU A 960 -1.66 12.05 33.56
N GLN A 961 -1.63 12.80 34.68
CA GLN A 961 -0.42 12.95 35.50
C GLN A 961 -0.04 11.69 36.27
N LYS A 962 -1.02 10.82 36.57
CA LYS A 962 -0.79 9.51 37.19
C LYS A 962 -0.36 8.46 36.17
N ALA A 963 -0.91 8.54 34.96
CA ALA A 963 -0.58 7.63 33.87
C ALA A 963 0.87 7.79 33.41
N ASN A 964 1.45 6.69 32.94
CA ASN A 964 2.74 6.69 32.28
C ASN A 964 2.58 7.08 30.81
N LYS A 965 3.62 7.68 30.24
CA LYS A 965 3.66 8.09 28.84
C LYS A 965 4.97 7.68 28.19
N LEU A 966 4.88 6.96 27.07
CA LEU A 966 6.00 6.65 26.20
C LEU A 966 5.88 7.42 24.87
N ASN A 967 7.00 7.61 24.18
CA ASN A 967 7.05 8.35 22.92
C ASN A 967 7.96 7.68 21.89
N ALA A 968 7.51 7.61 20.65
CA ALA A 968 8.33 7.22 19.51
C ALA A 968 8.47 8.41 18.55
N LYS A 969 9.67 8.95 18.43
CA LYS A 969 10.03 10.07 17.54
C LYS A 969 10.44 9.60 16.15
N LEU A 970 10.99 8.39 16.03
CA LEU A 970 11.50 7.82 14.78
C LEU A 970 10.86 6.46 14.51
N LEU A 971 10.34 6.27 13.29
CA LEU A 971 9.91 4.96 12.79
C LEU A 971 10.76 4.46 11.61
N LYS A 972 11.67 5.29 11.08
CA LYS A 972 12.49 4.92 9.92
C LYS A 972 13.59 3.92 10.31
N SER A 973 13.72 2.84 9.57
CA SER A 973 14.90 1.98 9.59
C SER A 973 16.11 2.82 9.14
N SER A 974 17.23 2.70 9.85
CA SER A 974 18.31 3.71 9.81
C SER A 974 19.69 3.09 9.99
N VAL A 975 20.72 3.86 9.64
CA VAL A 975 22.12 3.60 9.96
C VAL A 975 22.59 4.65 10.96
N LEU A 976 23.27 4.22 12.01
CA LEU A 976 23.86 5.03 13.06
C LEU A 976 25.38 4.97 12.92
N LEU A 977 25.95 6.05 12.38
CA LEU A 977 27.39 6.18 12.16
C LEU A 977 28.09 6.65 13.44
N ASN A 978 29.19 6.01 13.79
CA ASN A 978 30.07 6.37 14.89
C ASN A 978 31.15 7.35 14.40
N ILE A 979 30.85 8.65 14.49
CA ILE A 979 31.72 9.71 13.95
C ILE A 979 33.00 9.86 14.77
N SER A 980 32.89 9.69 16.09
CA SER A 980 34.02 9.67 17.03
C SER A 980 33.51 9.17 18.38
N ASN A 981 34.40 8.74 19.28
CA ASN A 981 34.07 8.20 20.60
C ASN A 981 32.86 8.89 21.26
N ASN A 982 31.72 8.20 21.30
CA ASN A 982 30.45 8.69 21.85
C ASN A 982 29.80 9.88 21.11
N ILE A 983 30.03 10.02 19.80
CA ILE A 983 29.37 10.99 18.91
C ILE A 983 28.80 10.22 17.72
N PHE A 984 27.48 10.24 17.60
CA PHE A 984 26.76 9.49 16.57
C PHE A 984 26.01 10.40 15.62
N GLU A 985 25.89 9.95 14.36
CA GLU A 985 25.04 10.54 13.33
C GLU A 985 24.06 9.47 12.84
N ILE A 986 22.75 9.75 12.86
CA ILE A 986 21.73 8.83 12.35
C ILE A 986 21.25 9.26 10.97
N LYS A 987 21.20 8.32 10.03
CA LYS A 987 20.72 8.51 8.65
C LYS A 987 19.66 7.45 8.32
N PRO A 988 18.53 7.81 7.69
CA PRO A 988 17.56 6.81 7.25
C PRO A 988 18.15 5.93 6.14
N LEU A 989 17.78 4.65 6.15
CA LEU A 989 17.96 3.77 4.99
C LEU A 989 16.99 4.18 3.86
N PRO A 990 17.24 3.75 2.60
CA PRO A 990 16.36 4.06 1.46
C PRO A 990 14.90 3.62 1.66
N ASP A 991 14.01 4.11 0.81
CA ASP A 991 12.55 3.94 0.97
C ASP A 991 12.08 2.49 1.00
N LEU A 992 12.75 1.58 0.28
CA LEU A 992 12.44 0.14 0.35
C LEU A 992 12.67 -0.45 1.75
N ALA A 993 13.50 0.14 2.60
CA ALA A 993 13.66 -0.29 3.99
C ALA A 993 12.51 0.21 4.91
N GLN A 994 11.56 0.97 4.34
CA GLN A 994 10.46 1.62 5.06
C GLN A 994 9.08 1.05 4.69
N ILE A 995 9.02 0.09 3.76
CA ILE A 995 7.76 -0.51 3.24
C ILE A 995 7.11 -1.50 4.22
N SER A 996 7.85 -1.95 5.23
CA SER A 996 7.36 -2.81 6.31
C SER A 996 8.22 -2.64 7.58
N PRO A 997 7.76 -3.13 8.74
CA PRO A 997 8.65 -3.35 9.88
C PRO A 997 9.79 -4.30 9.50
N VAL A 998 11.00 -4.03 10.00
CA VAL A 998 12.20 -4.83 9.76
C VAL A 998 12.51 -5.67 11.00
N PHE A 999 12.31 -6.99 10.92
CA PHE A 999 12.60 -7.95 12.00
C PHE A 999 13.83 -8.84 11.71
N GLY A 1000 14.27 -8.88 10.45
CA GLY A 1000 15.50 -9.51 10.00
C GLY A 1000 16.42 -8.47 9.35
N ILE A 1001 17.68 -8.43 9.76
CA ILE A 1001 18.70 -7.58 9.13
C ILE A 1001 20.06 -8.28 9.23
N ILE A 1002 20.85 -8.21 8.16
CA ILE A 1002 22.22 -8.73 8.13
C ILE A 1002 23.10 -7.81 7.28
N ALA A 1003 24.36 -7.69 7.67
CA ALA A 1003 25.36 -6.90 6.95
C ALA A 1003 26.54 -7.78 6.53
N SER A 1004 26.94 -7.67 5.26
CA SER A 1004 28.11 -8.36 4.69
C SER A 1004 28.49 -7.72 3.37
N ASP A 1005 29.70 -7.98 2.88
CA ASP A 1005 30.11 -7.61 1.53
C ASP A 1005 29.59 -8.67 0.54
N PHE A 1006 28.31 -8.55 0.15
CA PHE A 1006 27.61 -9.59 -0.62
C PHE A 1006 28.01 -9.60 -2.09
N ASP A 1007 28.47 -8.47 -2.63
CA ASP A 1007 28.95 -8.37 -4.00
C ASP A 1007 30.48 -8.33 -4.15
N GLN A 1008 31.20 -8.46 -3.03
CA GLN A 1008 32.66 -8.56 -2.95
C GLN A 1008 33.39 -7.31 -3.48
N ASP A 1009 32.78 -6.12 -3.30
CA ASP A 1009 33.35 -4.85 -3.72
C ASP A 1009 34.17 -4.13 -2.61
N GLY A 1010 34.21 -4.72 -1.41
CA GLY A 1010 34.91 -4.19 -0.24
C GLY A 1010 34.06 -3.29 0.65
N ASN A 1011 32.84 -2.96 0.25
CA ASN A 1011 31.88 -2.21 1.08
C ASN A 1011 30.89 -3.18 1.72
N LEU A 1012 30.45 -2.87 2.95
CA LEU A 1012 29.39 -3.64 3.58
C LEU A 1012 28.03 -3.23 2.99
N ASP A 1013 27.29 -4.23 2.55
CA ASP A 1013 25.91 -4.15 2.11
C ASP A 1013 24.95 -4.60 3.22
N ILE A 1014 23.66 -4.31 3.03
CA ILE A 1014 22.61 -4.70 3.98
C ILE A 1014 21.54 -5.50 3.24
N ILE A 1015 21.06 -6.57 3.88
CA ILE A 1015 19.82 -7.24 3.53
C ILE A 1015 18.82 -7.08 4.68
N THR A 1016 17.59 -6.69 4.37
CA THR A 1016 16.49 -6.63 5.34
C THR A 1016 15.38 -7.62 5.00
N GLY A 1017 14.54 -7.89 5.99
CA GLY A 1017 13.25 -8.54 5.83
C GLY A 1017 12.38 -8.32 7.06
N GLY A 1018 11.08 -8.49 6.91
CA GLY A 1018 10.20 -8.44 8.07
C GLY A 1018 8.77 -8.81 7.76
N ASN A 1019 7.87 -7.84 7.85
CA ASN A 1019 6.42 -7.96 7.79
C ASN A 1019 5.74 -8.31 9.12
N LEU A 1020 4.49 -7.86 9.29
CA LEU A 1020 3.66 -8.12 10.46
C LEU A 1020 2.20 -8.34 10.04
N PHE A 1021 1.67 -9.53 10.29
CA PHE A 1021 0.29 -9.89 9.91
C PHE A 1021 -0.69 -9.75 11.08
N GLY A 1022 -0.19 -9.86 12.32
CA GLY A 1022 -0.97 -9.71 13.56
C GLY A 1022 -1.24 -8.25 13.92
N THR A 1023 -1.96 -7.52 13.07
CA THR A 1023 -2.30 -6.11 13.29
C THR A 1023 -3.80 -5.91 13.50
N ARG A 1024 -4.16 -4.73 14.02
CA ARG A 1024 -5.55 -4.22 13.98
C ARG A 1024 -6.10 -4.27 12.55
N VAL A 1025 -7.35 -4.67 12.35
CA VAL A 1025 -7.92 -4.77 10.99
C VAL A 1025 -7.90 -3.40 10.30
N LYS A 1026 -8.08 -2.32 11.06
CA LYS A 1026 -7.99 -0.95 10.54
C LYS A 1026 -6.59 -0.54 10.06
N LEU A 1027 -5.52 -1.15 10.60
CA LEU A 1027 -4.15 -0.93 10.14
C LEU A 1027 -3.85 -1.76 8.88
N GLY A 1028 -4.53 -2.89 8.72
CA GLY A 1028 -4.23 -3.86 7.67
C GLY A 1028 -2.90 -4.58 7.90
N ARG A 1029 -2.60 -5.56 7.05
CA ARG A 1029 -1.31 -6.26 7.09
C ARG A 1029 -0.18 -5.30 6.67
N LEU A 1030 0.97 -5.43 7.33
CA LEU A 1030 2.19 -4.74 6.94
C LEU A 1030 3.10 -5.78 6.25
N ASP A 1031 2.84 -6.06 4.98
CA ASP A 1031 3.39 -7.23 4.29
C ASP A 1031 4.03 -6.95 2.92
N ALA A 1032 4.48 -5.71 2.70
CA ALA A 1032 5.07 -5.28 1.44
C ALA A 1032 6.52 -5.77 1.23
N SER A 1033 7.24 -6.18 2.29
CA SER A 1033 8.62 -6.66 2.16
C SER A 1033 8.67 -8.07 1.58
N LYS A 1034 9.61 -8.30 0.66
CA LYS A 1034 9.97 -9.62 0.13
C LYS A 1034 11.46 -9.92 0.27
N GLY A 1035 12.14 -9.22 1.18
CA GLY A 1035 13.58 -9.26 1.33
C GLY A 1035 14.25 -8.26 0.39
N GLU A 1036 14.91 -7.25 0.96
CA GLU A 1036 15.44 -6.11 0.21
C GLU A 1036 16.97 -6.08 0.32
N PHE A 1037 17.65 -5.81 -0.79
CA PHE A 1037 19.10 -5.68 -0.85
C PHE A 1037 19.50 -4.22 -1.05
N PHE A 1038 20.38 -3.73 -0.18
CA PHE A 1038 20.89 -2.38 -0.19
C PHE A 1038 22.40 -2.42 -0.34
N LYS A 1039 22.88 -1.92 -1.49
CA LYS A 1039 24.30 -1.84 -1.77
C LYS A 1039 24.92 -0.66 -1.01
N GLY A 1040 25.96 -0.93 -0.23
CA GLY A 1040 26.74 0.08 0.48
C GLY A 1040 27.69 0.81 -0.47
N ASN A 1041 27.94 2.10 -0.21
CA ASN A 1041 28.90 2.88 -1.00
C ASN A 1041 30.22 3.20 -0.25
N GLY A 1042 30.43 2.57 0.91
CA GLY A 1042 31.60 2.79 1.77
C GLY A 1042 31.67 4.16 2.44
N ASN A 1043 30.60 4.98 2.38
CA ASN A 1043 30.50 6.28 3.04
C ASN A 1043 29.30 6.37 4.01
N GLY A 1044 28.75 5.22 4.41
CA GLY A 1044 27.56 5.13 5.25
C GLY A 1044 26.25 5.47 4.53
N LEU A 1045 26.22 5.43 3.19
CA LEU A 1045 25.01 5.57 2.38
C LEU A 1045 24.76 4.31 1.58
N PHE A 1046 23.48 4.07 1.28
CA PHE A 1046 23.00 2.84 0.67
C PHE A 1046 22.12 3.12 -0.53
N GLN A 1047 22.18 2.23 -1.52
CA GLN A 1047 21.32 2.25 -2.69
C GLN A 1047 20.47 0.97 -2.73
N SER A 1048 19.15 1.13 -2.88
CA SER A 1048 18.24 0.02 -3.17
C SER A 1048 18.61 -0.67 -4.48
N ILE A 1049 18.75 -1.98 -4.46
CA ILE A 1049 18.98 -2.78 -5.66
C ILE A 1049 17.67 -3.49 -6.04
N PRO A 1050 17.18 -3.31 -7.28
CA PRO A 1050 15.91 -3.88 -7.70
C PRO A 1050 15.97 -5.41 -7.79
N TYR A 1051 14.79 -6.04 -7.74
CA TYR A 1051 14.61 -7.48 -7.77
C TYR A 1051 15.33 -8.15 -8.95
N SER A 1052 15.28 -7.58 -10.16
CA SER A 1052 15.92 -8.17 -11.34
C SER A 1052 17.43 -8.37 -11.20
N LYS A 1053 18.07 -7.51 -10.39
CA LYS A 1053 19.51 -7.55 -10.12
C LYS A 1053 19.83 -8.36 -8.87
N SER A 1054 19.04 -8.24 -7.81
CA SER A 1054 19.27 -9.00 -6.59
C SER A 1054 18.84 -10.47 -6.76
N GLY A 1055 17.60 -10.71 -7.18
CA GLY A 1055 16.94 -12.01 -7.21
C GLY A 1055 16.31 -12.42 -5.87
N LEU A 1056 16.25 -11.52 -4.89
CA LEU A 1056 15.64 -11.81 -3.58
C LEU A 1056 14.11 -11.74 -3.63
N LYS A 1057 13.44 -12.83 -3.29
CA LYS A 1057 11.98 -12.90 -3.14
C LYS A 1057 11.59 -13.91 -2.04
N SER A 1058 11.71 -13.48 -0.78
CA SER A 1058 11.30 -14.22 0.41
C SER A 1058 9.99 -13.64 0.97
N GLU A 1059 8.87 -14.27 0.63
CA GLU A 1059 7.54 -13.85 1.11
C GLU A 1059 7.19 -14.46 2.47
N GLY A 1060 6.48 -13.70 3.31
CA GLY A 1060 6.01 -14.13 4.63
C GLY A 1060 6.44 -13.20 5.75
N GLU A 1061 6.12 -13.57 7.00
CA GLU A 1061 6.63 -12.88 8.19
C GLU A 1061 8.06 -13.32 8.48
N ILE A 1062 9.03 -12.65 7.85
CA ILE A 1062 10.46 -12.85 8.14
C ILE A 1062 10.71 -12.37 9.56
N ARG A 1063 11.42 -13.21 10.33
CA ARG A 1063 11.78 -12.95 11.72
C ARG A 1063 13.26 -12.96 11.95
N ASP A 1064 14.04 -13.60 11.08
CA ASP A 1064 15.49 -13.58 11.17
C ASP A 1064 16.16 -13.79 9.82
N ILE A 1065 17.39 -13.30 9.70
CA ILE A 1065 18.23 -13.49 8.52
C ILE A 1065 19.63 -13.82 8.99
N VAL A 1066 20.17 -14.95 8.53
CA VAL A 1066 21.50 -15.44 8.92
C VAL A 1066 22.28 -15.94 7.71
N VAL A 1067 23.60 -15.95 7.83
CA VAL A 1067 24.51 -16.55 6.84
C VAL A 1067 25.10 -17.83 7.42
N ILE A 1068 25.09 -18.91 6.64
CA ILE A 1068 25.61 -20.24 7.02
C ILE A 1068 26.37 -20.88 5.86
N ASN A 1069 27.39 -21.68 6.15
CA ASN A 1069 28.05 -22.51 5.17
C ASN A 1069 27.30 -23.84 4.98
N ILE A 1070 26.72 -24.04 3.77
CA ILE A 1070 26.05 -25.29 3.39
C ILE A 1070 26.89 -25.99 2.32
N GLY A 1071 27.36 -27.21 2.63
CA GLY A 1071 28.21 -27.98 1.71
C GLY A 1071 29.51 -27.26 1.33
N GLY A 1072 30.06 -26.47 2.24
CA GLY A 1072 31.28 -25.68 2.05
C GLY A 1072 31.10 -24.38 1.26
N LYS A 1073 29.86 -23.91 1.07
CA LYS A 1073 29.57 -22.64 0.40
C LYS A 1073 28.69 -21.74 1.26
N PRO A 1074 28.89 -20.41 1.24
CA PRO A 1074 28.05 -19.49 2.00
C PRO A 1074 26.63 -19.41 1.41
N HIS A 1075 25.63 -19.42 2.29
CA HIS A 1075 24.22 -19.30 1.97
C HIS A 1075 23.55 -18.33 2.94
N LEU A 1076 22.54 -17.63 2.44
CA LEU A 1076 21.66 -16.75 3.19
C LEU A 1076 20.36 -17.49 3.52
N ILE A 1077 19.93 -17.45 4.78
CA ILE A 1077 18.68 -18.06 5.24
C ILE A 1077 17.74 -16.98 5.77
N PHE A 1078 16.47 -17.05 5.35
CA PHE A 1078 15.37 -16.28 5.94
C PHE A 1078 14.53 -17.20 6.83
N ALA A 1079 14.50 -16.92 8.13
CA ALA A 1079 13.58 -17.55 9.08
C ALA A 1079 12.22 -16.87 9.00
N LYS A 1080 11.15 -17.64 8.87
CA LYS A 1080 9.80 -17.09 8.68
C LYS A 1080 8.80 -17.68 9.65
N ASN A 1081 7.95 -16.84 10.22
CA ASN A 1081 6.83 -17.29 11.04
C ASN A 1081 5.81 -18.05 10.19
N ASN A 1082 5.28 -19.15 10.73
CA ASN A 1082 4.30 -20.03 10.11
C ASN A 1082 4.61 -20.46 8.64
N ALA A 1083 5.88 -20.60 8.29
CA ALA A 1083 6.33 -20.92 6.94
C ALA A 1083 7.67 -21.70 6.95
N PRO A 1084 8.02 -22.39 5.84
CA PRO A 1084 9.37 -22.93 5.65
C PRO A 1084 10.40 -21.81 5.58
N ILE A 1085 11.65 -22.11 5.95
CA ILE A 1085 12.78 -21.20 5.70
C ILE A 1085 13.07 -21.08 4.20
N ASP A 1086 13.52 -19.91 3.75
CA ASP A 1086 14.06 -19.72 2.40
C ASP A 1086 15.59 -19.71 2.44
N VAL A 1087 16.25 -20.26 1.42
CA VAL A 1087 17.71 -20.39 1.35
C VAL A 1087 18.20 -19.91 -0.01
N TYR A 1088 19.21 -19.03 -0.01
CA TYR A 1088 19.84 -18.47 -1.21
C TYR A 1088 21.34 -18.76 -1.18
N GLU A 1089 21.90 -19.25 -2.28
CA GLU A 1089 23.35 -19.44 -2.41
C GLU A 1089 24.01 -18.08 -2.70
N LEU A 1090 25.04 -17.74 -1.94
CA LEU A 1090 25.87 -16.55 -2.15
C LEU A 1090 26.97 -16.86 -3.18
N LYS A 1091 27.35 -15.87 -3.99
CA LYS A 1091 28.34 -16.03 -5.07
C LYS A 1091 29.78 -15.98 -4.61
#